data_AF-A0A1S8LQ05-F1
#
_entry.id   AF-A0A1S8LQ05-F1
#
_cell.length_a   1.000
_cell.length_b   1.000
_cell.length_c   1.000
_cell.angle_alpha   90.00
_cell.angle_beta   90.00
_cell.angle_gamma   90.00
#
_symmetry.space_group_name_H-M   'P 1'
#
loop_
_entity.id
_entity.type
_entity.pdbx_description
1 polymer ?
#
loop_
_entity_poly.entity_id
_entity_poly.type
_entity_poly.pdbx_seq_one_letter_code
_entity_poly.pdbx_strand_id
1 'polypeptide(L)'
;MKFNQLMKKVMNNAKNMKTSTVSLVLIFTILFLNINFVKVSAITITGTDVNGFSWQSDDGVTYSITGYNGNNTNITIPGSIDGHTVTSISSNAFNGNNDIKYKSLTSVTIPNTVTSIGSFAFYYCSSLVSISIPNSVTTIGDSAFAYCISLPNITLPTNLSSIGNSTFQDCKAFTGITIPSSVTSIGHHAFLECLNLTSVTIPNSVATIGDSAFQDCKVLNNVVMPDSVISVGDYLFYDCWALTNVRLSSNITRISNFMFYRCWNLAGITLPNGITSIGQSAFEECEVLSSITIPSSVITIKGRAFLACKVLSNITIPNSVRTIEFNAFAHCYAFTNIIIPSSVTSIGDYAFYYCTSLAEVTIPQSVTSIGFLTFNSCDPNFKIKGFMGSYAQVYASSNSLSFEELSIPSYTVTFNSDGGSAIQSLQANDNSLISAPAVPIKQGYTFGGWYKDQGFTNVWNFATDKVTTATTLYAKWTAIPPEEIYTVTFNSDGGSVIESVQANDNSLIPAPAAPTKTGYTFGGWYKDEGFTNVWNFATDKVTTATILYAKWTEIPKVTYQSHIQSVGWQNWFSNGEISGTSGQSFRLEAMKIKLENVDGGIEYRTHVQNIGWMNWVKDGELSGTEGKSYRLEAIAISLTGAAANTYNIYYRVHAQNIGWMDWAKNGESAGTSGYGYRLEAIQITLVPKEGTAPGQVSTPFVDKNAPHPNVTYQSHVQNVGWQNWSSNGDVSGTSGRAFRLEAMKIKLENIDGGVEYRTHVQNIGWMNWVKDGELSGTEGKAYRLEAIDIRLTGAAADMYDMYYRVHAQNIGWMDWAKNGESAGTSGYGYRLEAIQIMLIPKGGAAPGPTTKCFVQK
;
A
#
# COMPACT_ATOMS: atom_id res chain seq x y z
N MET A 1 -52.55 31.67 -34.34
CA MET A 1 -53.64 31.87 -35.32
C MET A 1 -54.12 30.62 -36.09
N LYS A 2 -53.33 29.53 -36.22
CA LYS A 2 -53.79 28.28 -36.89
C LYS A 2 -54.64 27.31 -36.03
N PHE A 3 -54.72 27.53 -34.70
CA PHE A 3 -55.48 26.67 -33.77
C PHE A 3 -57.01 26.94 -33.80
N ASN A 4 -57.43 28.21 -33.94
CA ASN A 4 -58.85 28.60 -33.96
C ASN A 4 -59.59 28.17 -35.25
N GLN A 5 -58.88 27.91 -36.35
CA GLN A 5 -59.48 27.39 -37.59
C GLN A 5 -59.73 25.87 -37.53
N LEU A 6 -58.95 25.13 -36.74
CA LEU A 6 -59.12 23.68 -36.56
C LEU A 6 -60.31 23.36 -35.63
N MET A 7 -60.48 24.15 -34.57
CA MET A 7 -61.60 24.01 -33.61
C MET A 7 -62.98 24.26 -34.23
N LYS A 8 -63.10 25.22 -35.17
CA LYS A 8 -64.37 25.46 -35.89
C LYS A 8 -64.77 24.31 -36.83
N LYS A 9 -63.81 23.51 -37.31
CA LYS A 9 -64.05 22.38 -38.23
C LYS A 9 -64.48 21.12 -37.47
N VAL A 10 -63.99 20.93 -36.24
CA VAL A 10 -64.36 19.82 -35.36
C VAL A 10 -65.76 20.01 -34.76
N MET A 11 -66.12 21.23 -34.33
CA MET A 11 -67.43 21.49 -33.74
C MET A 11 -68.61 21.40 -34.72
N ASN A 12 -68.39 21.59 -36.03
CA ASN A 12 -69.45 21.46 -37.03
C ASN A 12 -69.79 20.00 -37.39
N ASN A 13 -68.86 19.06 -37.17
CA ASN A 13 -69.10 17.64 -37.45
C ASN A 13 -69.80 16.90 -36.30
N ALA A 14 -69.88 17.49 -35.10
CA ALA A 14 -70.49 16.86 -33.91
C ALA A 14 -72.01 17.09 -33.76
N LYS A 15 -72.66 17.89 -34.63
CA LYS A 15 -74.09 18.23 -34.49
C LYS A 15 -75.08 17.22 -35.11
N ASN A 16 -74.63 16.19 -35.82
CA ASN A 16 -75.50 15.41 -36.72
C ASN A 16 -75.62 13.90 -36.46
N MET A 17 -75.36 13.36 -35.26
CA MET A 17 -75.64 11.93 -35.01
C MET A 17 -76.49 11.70 -33.75
N LYS A 18 -77.71 11.22 -34.01
CA LYS A 18 -78.70 10.74 -33.04
C LYS A 18 -78.50 9.23 -32.77
N THR A 19 -78.72 8.85 -31.52
CA THR A 19 -79.23 7.55 -31.01
C THR A 19 -78.54 6.24 -31.44
N SER A 20 -77.81 5.60 -30.53
CA SER A 20 -78.31 4.40 -29.81
C SER A 20 -77.24 3.86 -28.86
N THR A 21 -77.70 3.43 -27.69
CA THR A 21 -76.98 2.82 -26.58
C THR A 21 -76.24 1.54 -27.00
N VAL A 22 -74.92 1.62 -27.23
CA VAL A 22 -73.84 0.69 -26.81
C VAL A 22 -72.53 1.33 -27.27
N SER A 23 -71.91 2.19 -26.43
CA SER A 23 -70.51 2.67 -26.52
C SER A 23 -70.12 3.68 -25.42
N LEU A 24 -71.03 4.03 -24.50
CA LEU A 24 -70.79 5.10 -23.51
C LEU A 24 -69.78 4.75 -22.39
N VAL A 25 -69.28 3.50 -22.33
CA VAL A 25 -68.25 3.07 -21.34
C VAL A 25 -66.86 2.92 -21.99
N LEU A 26 -66.75 2.96 -23.32
CA LEU A 26 -65.45 2.89 -24.02
C LEU A 26 -64.91 4.24 -24.50
N ILE A 27 -65.71 5.31 -24.41
CA ILE A 27 -65.32 6.68 -24.82
C ILE A 27 -64.79 7.51 -23.64
N PHE A 28 -65.01 7.09 -22.38
CA PHE A 28 -64.45 7.77 -21.21
C PHE A 28 -63.03 7.33 -20.83
N THR A 29 -62.55 6.18 -21.33
CA THR A 29 -61.20 5.65 -21.05
C THR A 29 -60.19 5.86 -22.20
N ILE A 30 -60.63 6.37 -23.36
CA ILE A 30 -59.75 6.58 -24.54
C ILE A 30 -59.62 8.09 -24.91
N LEU A 31 -60.12 9.01 -24.07
CA LEU A 31 -59.89 10.47 -24.23
C LEU A 31 -58.84 11.07 -23.28
N PHE A 32 -58.22 10.29 -22.39
CA PHE A 32 -57.13 10.75 -21.50
C PHE A 32 -55.75 10.18 -21.86
N LEU A 33 -55.62 9.45 -22.98
CA LEU A 33 -54.36 8.95 -23.48
C LEU A 33 -54.11 9.55 -24.87
N ASN A 34 -53.10 10.41 -24.97
CA ASN A 34 -52.61 11.13 -26.16
C ASN A 34 -53.09 12.57 -26.38
N ILE A 35 -53.05 13.40 -25.34
CA ILE A 35 -52.49 14.74 -25.51
C ILE A 35 -51.07 14.68 -24.98
N ASN A 36 -50.09 14.63 -25.90
CA ASN A 36 -48.73 15.02 -25.60
C ASN A 36 -48.79 16.44 -25.03
N PHE A 37 -48.76 16.59 -23.71
CA PHE A 37 -48.17 17.78 -23.14
C PHE A 37 -46.74 17.78 -23.65
N VAL A 38 -46.49 18.62 -24.66
CA VAL A 38 -45.17 19.21 -24.87
C VAL A 38 -44.69 19.54 -23.45
N LYS A 39 -43.61 18.91 -23.00
CA LYS A 39 -42.87 19.40 -21.83
C LYS A 39 -42.51 20.83 -22.19
N VAL A 40 -43.34 21.79 -21.77
CA VAL A 40 -42.94 23.17 -21.70
C VAL A 40 -41.84 23.12 -20.65
N SER A 41 -40.59 23.35 -21.08
CA SER A 41 -39.49 23.63 -20.17
C SER A 41 -40.03 24.60 -19.12
N ALA A 42 -39.92 24.29 -17.83
CA ALA A 42 -40.34 25.22 -16.78
C ALA A 42 -39.72 26.58 -17.10
N ILE A 43 -40.55 27.59 -17.36
CA ILE A 43 -40.09 28.93 -17.65
C ILE A 43 -39.73 29.52 -16.29
N THR A 44 -38.43 29.53 -15.97
CA THR A 44 -37.94 30.30 -14.83
C THR A 44 -38.27 31.76 -15.08
N ILE A 45 -39.17 32.33 -14.28
CA ILE A 45 -39.46 33.76 -14.30
C ILE A 45 -38.46 34.47 -13.39
N THR A 46 -38.03 35.66 -13.78
CA THR A 46 -37.09 36.48 -13.02
C THR A 46 -37.62 37.89 -12.90
N GLY A 47 -37.21 38.61 -11.86
CA GLY A 47 -37.62 39.98 -11.63
C GLY A 47 -36.70 40.71 -10.67
N THR A 48 -36.99 41.98 -10.41
CA THR A 48 -36.36 42.78 -9.38
C THR A 48 -37.44 43.59 -8.67
N ASP A 49 -37.48 43.53 -7.35
CA ASP A 49 -38.48 44.26 -6.56
C ASP A 49 -38.14 45.76 -6.44
N VAL A 50 -39.07 46.52 -5.85
CA VAL A 50 -38.90 47.98 -5.65
C VAL A 50 -37.74 48.35 -4.71
N ASN A 51 -37.26 47.40 -3.90
CA ASN A 51 -36.13 47.59 -2.99
C ASN A 51 -34.80 47.18 -3.62
N GLY A 52 -34.82 46.67 -4.87
CA GLY A 52 -33.64 46.27 -5.63
C GLY A 52 -33.25 44.80 -5.49
N PHE A 53 -34.01 43.95 -4.82
CA PHE A 53 -33.75 42.51 -4.74
C PHE A 53 -34.14 41.83 -6.04
N SER A 54 -33.16 41.22 -6.70
CA SER A 54 -33.39 40.33 -7.85
C SER A 54 -33.85 38.96 -7.37
N TRP A 55 -34.80 38.36 -8.09
CA TRP A 55 -35.40 37.08 -7.72
C TRP A 55 -35.69 36.22 -8.95
N GLN A 56 -35.87 34.92 -8.70
CA GLN A 56 -36.35 33.96 -9.69
C GLN A 56 -37.41 33.02 -9.11
N SER A 57 -38.26 32.43 -9.96
CA SER A 57 -39.24 31.41 -9.58
C SER A 57 -39.40 30.37 -10.68
N ASP A 58 -39.35 29.10 -10.31
CA ASP A 58 -39.54 27.95 -11.21
C ASP A 58 -40.96 27.39 -11.17
N ASP A 59 -41.68 27.62 -10.06
CA ASP A 59 -43.05 27.13 -9.82
C ASP A 59 -44.11 28.23 -9.98
N GLY A 60 -43.69 29.49 -10.12
CA GLY A 60 -44.58 30.66 -10.16
C GLY A 60 -45.25 30.97 -8.82
N VAL A 61 -44.88 30.28 -7.74
CA VAL A 61 -45.50 30.38 -6.41
C VAL A 61 -44.51 30.90 -5.38
N THR A 62 -43.28 30.40 -5.39
CA THR A 62 -42.23 30.73 -4.42
C THR A 62 -41.02 31.36 -5.10
N TYR A 63 -40.41 32.33 -4.42
CA TYR A 63 -39.33 33.14 -4.97
C TYR A 63 -38.00 32.83 -4.29
N SER A 64 -36.94 32.82 -5.10
CA SER A 64 -35.55 32.66 -4.67
C SER A 64 -34.77 33.94 -4.98
N ILE A 65 -34.09 34.51 -3.98
CA ILE A 65 -33.29 35.73 -4.17
C ILE A 65 -32.02 35.39 -4.96
N THR A 66 -31.81 36.09 -6.07
CA THR A 66 -30.65 35.91 -6.97
C THR A 66 -29.66 37.08 -6.90
N GLY A 67 -30.00 38.16 -6.22
CA GLY A 67 -29.06 39.25 -5.93
C GLY A 67 -29.72 40.51 -5.40
N TYR A 68 -28.93 41.58 -5.30
CA TYR A 68 -29.37 42.89 -4.82
C TYR A 68 -28.69 44.01 -5.61
N ASN A 69 -29.51 44.84 -6.27
CA ASN A 69 -29.08 45.95 -7.13
C ASN A 69 -29.09 47.31 -6.42
N GLY A 70 -29.42 47.35 -5.13
CA GLY A 70 -29.30 48.57 -4.33
C GLY A 70 -27.88 48.80 -3.78
N ASN A 71 -27.70 49.93 -3.10
CA ASN A 71 -26.40 50.37 -2.57
C ASN A 71 -26.30 50.30 -1.04
N ASN A 72 -27.35 49.86 -0.34
CA ASN A 72 -27.30 49.76 1.11
C ASN A 72 -26.35 48.64 1.54
N THR A 73 -25.51 48.91 2.54
CA THR A 73 -24.61 47.91 3.14
C THR A 73 -25.30 47.09 4.23
N ASN A 74 -26.39 47.61 4.80
CA ASN A 74 -27.26 46.93 5.74
C ASN A 74 -28.57 46.58 5.02
N ILE A 75 -28.83 45.29 4.80
CA ILE A 75 -29.98 44.82 4.03
C ILE A 75 -30.86 43.86 4.83
N THR A 76 -32.17 43.93 4.58
CA THR A 76 -33.17 42.99 5.08
C THR A 76 -33.84 42.34 3.88
N ILE A 77 -33.67 41.04 3.72
CA ILE A 77 -34.32 40.29 2.65
C ILE A 77 -35.84 40.25 2.91
N PRO A 78 -36.69 40.60 1.93
CA PRO A 78 -38.13 40.58 2.13
C PRO A 78 -38.64 39.14 2.29
N GLY A 79 -39.58 38.91 3.21
CA GLY A 79 -40.25 37.60 3.37
C GLY A 79 -41.23 37.27 2.24
N SER A 80 -41.66 38.29 1.49
CA SER A 80 -42.52 38.16 0.32
C SER A 80 -42.27 39.28 -0.69
N ILE A 81 -42.39 38.99 -1.99
CA ILE A 81 -42.33 39.95 -3.09
C ILE A 81 -43.59 39.76 -3.93
N ASP A 82 -44.36 40.82 -4.18
CA ASP A 82 -45.60 40.81 -4.96
C ASP A 82 -46.62 39.73 -4.52
N GLY A 83 -46.69 39.47 -3.22
CA GLY A 83 -47.57 38.44 -2.62
C GLY A 83 -47.03 37.01 -2.67
N HIS A 84 -45.88 36.78 -3.33
CA HIS A 84 -45.20 35.49 -3.36
C HIS A 84 -44.18 35.38 -2.22
N THR A 85 -44.11 34.20 -1.60
CA THR A 85 -43.22 33.97 -0.45
C THR A 85 -41.78 33.78 -0.92
N VAL A 86 -40.82 34.43 -0.27
CA VAL A 86 -39.39 34.22 -0.50
C VAL A 86 -38.92 33.04 0.35
N THR A 87 -38.55 31.95 -0.30
CA THR A 87 -38.24 30.66 0.35
C THR A 87 -36.77 30.29 0.26
N SER A 88 -35.97 30.91 -0.60
CA SER A 88 -34.54 30.61 -0.68
C SER A 88 -33.68 31.80 -1.09
N ILE A 89 -32.37 31.67 -0.83
CA ILE A 89 -31.33 32.52 -1.40
C ILE A 89 -30.54 31.64 -2.37
N SER A 90 -30.55 32.00 -3.64
CA SER A 90 -29.89 31.24 -4.70
C SER A 90 -28.36 31.25 -4.55
N SER A 91 -27.72 30.25 -5.16
CA SER A 91 -26.26 30.22 -5.25
C SER A 91 -25.71 31.50 -5.88
N ASN A 92 -24.61 32.01 -5.35
CA ASN A 92 -23.94 33.26 -5.76
C ASN A 92 -24.75 34.57 -5.60
N ALA A 93 -25.89 34.58 -4.91
CA ALA A 93 -26.77 35.75 -4.86
C ALA A 93 -26.06 37.05 -4.41
N PHE A 94 -25.23 36.98 -3.38
CA PHE A 94 -24.44 38.10 -2.84
C PHE A 94 -22.93 37.81 -2.93
N ASN A 95 -22.48 37.10 -3.97
CA ASN A 95 -21.07 36.75 -4.11
C ASN A 95 -20.21 38.01 -4.40
N GLY A 96 -19.36 38.40 -3.46
CA GLY A 96 -18.42 39.52 -3.53
C GLY A 96 -17.42 39.47 -4.68
N ASN A 97 -17.14 38.30 -5.27
CA ASN A 97 -16.36 38.24 -6.50
C ASN A 97 -17.15 38.66 -7.75
N ASN A 98 -18.48 38.57 -7.71
CA ASN A 98 -19.31 39.00 -8.83
C ASN A 98 -19.51 40.51 -8.86
N ASP A 99 -19.51 41.17 -7.69
CA ASP A 99 -19.68 42.62 -7.58
C ASP A 99 -19.05 43.17 -6.30
N ILE A 100 -18.28 44.26 -6.42
CA ILE A 100 -17.61 44.94 -5.31
C ILE A 100 -18.59 45.39 -4.23
N LYS A 101 -19.84 45.71 -4.59
CA LYS A 101 -20.85 46.15 -3.61
C LYS A 101 -21.15 45.10 -2.55
N TYR A 102 -21.07 43.82 -2.92
CA TYR A 102 -21.32 42.73 -1.96
C TYR A 102 -20.13 42.53 -1.00
N LYS A 103 -18.92 42.94 -1.38
CA LYS A 103 -17.77 43.01 -0.46
C LYS A 103 -17.97 44.06 0.64
N SER A 104 -18.82 45.06 0.38
CA SER A 104 -19.15 46.17 1.28
C SER A 104 -20.40 45.92 2.14
N LEU A 105 -21.10 44.79 2.00
CA LEU A 105 -22.22 44.46 2.89
C LEU A 105 -21.71 44.32 4.33
N THR A 106 -22.37 45.02 5.26
CA THR A 106 -22.01 45.06 6.69
C THR A 106 -22.98 44.26 7.55
N SER A 107 -24.27 44.23 7.19
CA SER A 107 -25.26 43.36 7.86
C SER A 107 -26.33 42.82 6.92
N VAL A 108 -26.73 41.56 7.12
CA VAL A 108 -27.84 40.93 6.37
C VAL A 108 -28.85 40.31 7.35
N THR A 109 -30.13 40.63 7.19
CA THR A 109 -31.23 39.97 7.92
C THR A 109 -32.01 39.07 6.98
N ILE A 110 -32.11 37.77 7.32
CA ILE A 110 -32.84 36.76 6.54
C ILE A 110 -34.20 36.47 7.24
N PRO A 111 -35.34 36.52 6.52
CA PRO A 111 -36.66 36.32 7.11
C PRO A 111 -36.96 34.83 7.35
N ASN A 112 -37.82 34.53 8.35
CA ASN A 112 -38.24 33.16 8.73
C ASN A 112 -38.97 32.36 7.62
N THR A 113 -39.23 32.98 6.46
CA THR A 113 -39.78 32.29 5.29
C THR A 113 -38.72 31.55 4.48
N VAL A 114 -37.44 31.93 4.63
CA VAL A 114 -36.32 31.32 3.92
C VAL A 114 -35.98 29.97 4.55
N THR A 115 -35.92 28.94 3.72
CA THR A 115 -35.62 27.55 4.11
C THR A 115 -34.25 27.06 3.64
N SER A 116 -33.62 27.74 2.67
CA SER A 116 -32.32 27.34 2.14
C SER A 116 -31.46 28.51 1.70
N ILE A 117 -30.14 28.36 1.88
CA ILE A 117 -29.10 29.28 1.42
C ILE A 117 -28.19 28.51 0.45
N GLY A 118 -28.08 28.96 -0.79
CA GLY A 118 -27.32 28.30 -1.85
C GLY A 118 -25.80 28.40 -1.69
N SER A 119 -25.08 27.61 -2.48
CA SER A 119 -23.61 27.63 -2.50
C SER A 119 -23.08 28.99 -2.91
N PHE A 120 -21.99 29.42 -2.30
CA PHE A 120 -21.36 30.73 -2.55
C PHE A 120 -22.28 31.95 -2.34
N ALA A 121 -23.43 31.80 -1.66
CA ALA A 121 -24.44 32.87 -1.54
C ALA A 121 -23.88 34.18 -0.98
N PHE A 122 -22.98 34.13 0.01
CA PHE A 122 -22.30 35.29 0.62
C PHE A 122 -20.76 35.16 0.50
N TYR A 123 -20.28 34.46 -0.53
CA TYR A 123 -18.85 34.29 -0.79
C TYR A 123 -18.16 35.65 -0.94
N TYR A 124 -17.01 35.88 -0.29
CA TYR A 124 -16.30 37.18 -0.31
C TYR A 124 -17.10 38.40 0.16
N CYS A 125 -18.13 38.23 1.01
CA CYS A 125 -18.73 39.34 1.74
C CYS A 125 -17.79 39.84 2.86
N SER A 126 -16.63 40.37 2.47
CA SER A 126 -15.49 40.61 3.35
C SER A 126 -15.72 41.64 4.47
N SER A 127 -16.68 42.55 4.30
CA SER A 127 -17.05 43.56 5.32
C SER A 127 -18.23 43.13 6.20
N LEU A 128 -18.76 41.90 6.03
CA LEU A 128 -19.95 41.45 6.75
C LEU A 128 -19.60 41.23 8.22
N VAL A 129 -20.23 42.00 9.11
CA VAL A 129 -20.01 41.95 10.56
C VAL A 129 -21.14 41.23 11.29
N SER A 130 -22.35 41.21 10.72
CA SER A 130 -23.48 40.49 11.33
C SER A 130 -24.42 39.89 10.30
N ILE A 131 -24.81 38.64 10.51
CA ILE A 131 -25.89 38.00 9.77
C ILE A 131 -26.77 37.19 10.71
N SER A 132 -28.09 37.33 10.56
CA SER A 132 -29.07 36.55 11.32
C SER A 132 -29.69 35.48 10.42
N ILE A 133 -29.37 34.21 10.67
CA ILE A 133 -29.95 33.05 9.98
C ILE A 133 -31.12 32.49 10.81
N PRO A 134 -32.35 32.46 10.29
CA PRO A 134 -33.50 31.95 11.02
C PRO A 134 -33.53 30.41 11.08
N ASN A 135 -34.16 29.85 12.13
CA ASN A 135 -34.29 28.39 12.33
C ASN A 135 -35.13 27.67 11.25
N SER A 136 -35.81 28.41 10.38
CA SER A 136 -36.48 27.89 9.19
C SER A 136 -35.49 27.36 8.14
N VAL A 137 -34.24 27.85 8.15
CA VAL A 137 -33.18 27.39 7.26
C VAL A 137 -32.73 25.98 7.65
N THR A 138 -32.88 25.04 6.72
CA THR A 138 -32.48 23.64 6.90
C THR A 138 -31.22 23.29 6.12
N THR A 139 -30.86 24.09 5.12
CA THR A 139 -29.67 23.86 4.28
C THR A 139 -28.87 25.14 4.04
N ILE A 140 -27.54 25.03 4.15
CA ILE A 140 -26.57 26.05 3.79
C ILE A 140 -25.58 25.38 2.83
N GLY A 141 -25.45 25.94 1.62
CA GLY A 141 -24.61 25.36 0.57
C GLY A 141 -23.11 25.54 0.81
N ASP A 142 -22.34 24.79 0.04
CA ASP A 142 -20.86 24.85 0.04
C ASP A 142 -20.37 26.29 -0.21
N SER A 143 -19.33 26.68 0.52
CA SER A 143 -18.69 28.00 0.46
C SER A 143 -19.63 29.19 0.68
N ALA A 144 -20.83 28.99 1.25
CA ALA A 144 -21.83 30.04 1.38
C ALA A 144 -21.32 31.29 2.13
N PHE A 145 -20.41 31.14 3.10
CA PHE A 145 -19.84 32.23 3.90
C PHE A 145 -18.31 32.31 3.81
N ALA A 146 -17.68 31.65 2.83
CA ALA A 146 -16.23 31.70 2.72
C ALA A 146 -15.75 33.12 2.40
N TYR A 147 -14.59 33.49 2.96
CA TYR A 147 -13.99 34.83 2.86
C TYR A 147 -14.82 35.97 3.47
N CYS A 148 -15.76 35.66 4.37
CA CYS A 148 -16.40 36.64 5.26
C CYS A 148 -15.43 37.03 6.39
N ILE A 149 -14.31 37.67 6.04
CA ILE A 149 -13.16 37.89 6.92
C ILE A 149 -13.47 38.74 8.18
N SER A 150 -14.50 39.59 8.13
CA SER A 150 -14.89 40.49 9.22
C SER A 150 -15.99 39.94 10.12
N LEU A 151 -16.55 38.76 9.81
CA LEU A 151 -17.66 38.18 10.57
C LEU A 151 -17.11 37.55 11.86
N PRO A 152 -17.46 38.04 13.06
CA PRO A 152 -16.86 37.57 14.31
C PRO A 152 -17.51 36.31 14.88
N ASN A 153 -18.78 36.08 14.55
CA ASN A 153 -19.57 34.92 14.93
C ASN A 153 -20.79 34.79 14.01
N ILE A 154 -21.40 33.61 14.01
CA ILE A 154 -22.65 33.33 13.33
C ILE A 154 -23.46 32.34 14.18
N THR A 155 -24.76 32.58 14.32
CA THR A 155 -25.67 31.61 14.93
C THR A 155 -26.22 30.71 13.83
N LEU A 156 -25.91 29.41 13.91
CA LEU A 156 -26.40 28.42 12.94
C LEU A 156 -27.83 27.96 13.31
N PRO A 157 -28.67 27.66 12.31
CA PRO A 157 -30.04 27.23 12.56
C PRO A 157 -30.08 25.84 13.20
N THR A 158 -31.01 25.63 14.13
CA THR A 158 -31.07 24.43 14.98
C THR A 158 -31.41 23.13 14.25
N ASN A 159 -31.90 23.21 13.01
CA ASN A 159 -32.29 22.07 12.18
C ASN A 159 -31.31 21.81 11.01
N LEU A 160 -30.12 22.41 11.05
CA LEU A 160 -29.10 22.24 10.02
C LEU A 160 -28.57 20.80 10.03
N SER A 161 -28.65 20.10 8.89
CA SER A 161 -28.22 18.69 8.79
C SER A 161 -26.70 18.52 8.68
N SER A 162 -26.01 19.46 8.05
CA SER A 162 -24.56 19.40 7.82
C SER A 162 -23.94 20.80 7.72
N ILE A 163 -22.64 20.88 7.97
CA ILE A 163 -21.81 22.01 7.54
C ILE A 163 -21.14 21.60 6.23
N GLY A 164 -21.41 22.33 5.15
CA GLY A 164 -20.90 22.04 3.80
C GLY A 164 -19.40 22.25 3.64
N ASN A 165 -18.90 21.96 2.44
CA ASN A 165 -17.49 22.18 2.12
C ASN A 165 -17.17 23.68 2.10
N SER A 166 -16.03 24.06 2.65
CA SER A 166 -15.52 25.44 2.69
C SER A 166 -16.51 26.47 3.27
N THR A 167 -17.59 26.07 3.97
CA THR A 167 -18.69 27.00 4.31
C THR A 167 -18.20 28.25 5.04
N PHE A 168 -17.22 28.14 5.94
CA PHE A 168 -16.60 29.24 6.70
C PHE A 168 -15.10 29.36 6.44
N GLN A 169 -14.61 28.91 5.29
CA GLN A 169 -13.21 29.10 4.92
C GLN A 169 -12.84 30.59 4.97
N ASP A 170 -11.65 30.92 5.48
CA ASP A 170 -11.14 32.28 5.58
C ASP A 170 -12.03 33.24 6.42
N CYS A 171 -12.88 32.73 7.31
CA CYS A 171 -13.60 33.56 8.29
C CYS A 171 -12.66 34.03 9.42
N LYS A 172 -11.71 34.91 9.09
CA LYS A 172 -10.58 35.29 9.96
C LYS A 172 -10.97 35.93 11.28
N ALA A 173 -12.13 36.58 11.38
CA ALA A 173 -12.61 37.17 12.62
C ALA A 173 -13.37 36.18 13.54
N PHE A 174 -13.67 34.95 13.11
CA PHE A 174 -14.36 33.97 13.96
C PHE A 174 -13.59 33.68 15.22
N THR A 175 -14.21 33.93 16.37
CA THR A 175 -13.64 33.64 17.70
C THR A 175 -14.14 32.31 18.28
N GLY A 176 -15.33 31.89 17.85
CA GLY A 176 -16.00 30.66 18.28
C GLY A 176 -17.22 30.36 17.39
N ILE A 177 -17.62 29.10 17.34
CA ILE A 177 -18.85 28.66 16.68
C ILE A 177 -19.54 27.57 17.49
N THR A 178 -20.87 27.67 17.62
CA THR A 178 -21.70 26.60 18.20
C THR A 178 -22.29 25.78 17.06
N ILE A 179 -21.86 24.53 16.93
CA ILE A 179 -22.39 23.59 15.94
C ILE A 179 -23.69 22.97 16.49
N PRO A 180 -24.84 23.09 15.80
CA PRO A 180 -26.11 22.51 16.26
C PRO A 180 -26.06 20.99 16.40
N SER A 181 -26.80 20.44 17.37
CA SER A 181 -26.88 18.99 17.62
C SER A 181 -27.60 18.18 16.52
N SER A 182 -28.15 18.85 15.51
CA SER A 182 -28.71 18.21 14.30
C SER A 182 -27.65 17.91 13.25
N VAL A 183 -26.45 18.51 13.36
CA VAL A 183 -25.39 18.38 12.36
C VAL A 183 -24.77 16.99 12.44
N THR A 184 -24.81 16.25 11.33
CA THR A 184 -24.25 14.89 11.24
C THR A 184 -22.87 14.86 10.58
N SER A 185 -22.48 15.92 9.87
CA SER A 185 -21.19 15.98 9.16
C SER A 185 -20.63 17.41 9.06
N ILE A 186 -19.31 17.51 9.06
CA ILE A 186 -18.54 18.73 8.80
C ILE A 186 -17.72 18.49 7.51
N GLY A 187 -17.93 19.31 6.49
CA GLY A 187 -17.32 19.16 5.17
C GLY A 187 -15.82 19.49 5.10
N HIS A 188 -15.23 19.26 3.93
CA HIS A 188 -13.83 19.58 3.66
C HIS A 188 -13.60 21.08 3.75
N HIS A 189 -12.47 21.52 4.33
CA HIS A 189 -12.10 22.93 4.48
C HIS A 189 -13.14 23.82 5.21
N ALA A 190 -14.09 23.24 5.94
CA ALA A 190 -15.24 23.97 6.50
C ALA A 190 -14.85 25.20 7.33
N PHE A 191 -13.76 25.13 8.08
CA PHE A 191 -13.17 26.21 8.89
C PHE A 191 -11.69 26.47 8.54
N LEU A 192 -11.25 26.13 7.33
CA LEU A 192 -9.89 26.41 6.86
C LEU A 192 -9.57 27.91 7.06
N GLU A 193 -8.39 28.24 7.59
CA GLU A 193 -7.93 29.61 7.83
C GLU A 193 -8.85 30.47 8.73
N CYS A 194 -9.63 29.86 9.64
CA CYS A 194 -10.32 30.57 10.72
C CYS A 194 -9.32 31.02 11.81
N LEU A 195 -8.49 32.02 11.49
CA LEU A 195 -7.27 32.36 12.24
C LEU A 195 -7.50 32.72 13.73
N ASN A 196 -8.68 33.22 14.10
CA ASN A 196 -9.01 33.62 15.47
C ASN A 196 -9.87 32.60 16.23
N LEU A 197 -10.15 31.42 15.64
CA LEU A 197 -11.04 30.43 16.23
C LEU A 197 -10.37 29.76 17.43
N THR A 198 -10.84 30.09 18.64
CA THR A 198 -10.19 29.66 19.88
C THR A 198 -10.60 28.27 20.34
N SER A 199 -11.85 27.88 20.07
CA SER A 199 -12.42 26.59 20.47
C SER A 199 -13.56 26.18 19.54
N VAL A 200 -13.74 24.88 19.38
CA VAL A 200 -14.86 24.26 18.65
C VAL A 200 -15.41 23.11 19.48
N THR A 201 -16.72 23.14 19.74
CA THR A 201 -17.42 22.00 20.35
C THR A 201 -18.10 21.20 19.26
N ILE A 202 -17.64 19.97 19.04
CA ILE A 202 -18.23 19.06 18.05
C ILE A 202 -19.35 18.27 18.75
N PRO A 203 -20.61 18.33 18.27
CA PRO A 203 -21.73 17.66 18.92
C PRO A 203 -21.72 16.15 18.67
N ASN A 204 -22.30 15.38 19.59
CA ASN A 204 -22.40 13.90 19.55
C ASN A 204 -23.19 13.34 18.35
N SER A 205 -23.77 14.20 17.51
CA SER A 205 -24.43 13.84 16.26
C SER A 205 -23.46 13.71 15.08
N VAL A 206 -22.27 14.30 15.17
CA VAL A 206 -21.31 14.32 14.05
C VAL A 206 -20.66 12.95 13.90
N ALA A 207 -20.77 12.38 12.70
CA ALA A 207 -20.16 11.11 12.32
C ALA A 207 -18.88 11.29 11.50
N THR A 208 -18.79 12.34 10.69
CA THR A 208 -17.69 12.53 9.73
C THR A 208 -17.18 13.97 9.72
N ILE A 209 -15.86 14.14 9.64
CA ILE A 209 -15.18 15.42 9.49
C ILE A 209 -14.23 15.35 8.28
N GLY A 210 -14.41 16.23 7.30
CA GLY A 210 -13.65 16.24 6.05
C GLY A 210 -12.19 16.70 6.18
N ASP A 211 -11.46 16.60 5.07
CA ASP A 211 -10.05 17.02 4.97
C ASP A 211 -9.90 18.52 5.26
N SER A 212 -8.80 18.89 5.92
CA SER A 212 -8.45 20.29 6.21
C SER A 212 -9.55 21.08 6.94
N ALA A 213 -10.51 20.42 7.61
CA ALA A 213 -11.68 21.11 8.15
C ALA A 213 -11.32 22.20 9.17
N PHE A 214 -10.22 22.06 9.92
CA PHE A 214 -9.70 23.06 10.84
C PHE A 214 -8.25 23.46 10.54
N GLN A 215 -7.78 23.24 9.32
CA GLN A 215 -6.43 23.66 8.92
C GLN A 215 -6.24 25.18 9.11
N ASP A 216 -5.05 25.58 9.55
CA ASP A 216 -4.67 26.99 9.80
C ASP A 216 -5.53 27.71 10.86
N CYS A 217 -6.26 26.99 11.71
CA CYS A 217 -6.90 27.55 12.91
C CYS A 217 -5.85 27.85 14.00
N LYS A 218 -4.98 28.84 13.76
CA LYS A 218 -3.71 29.04 14.49
C LYS A 218 -3.84 29.26 15.99
N VAL A 219 -4.97 29.80 16.47
CA VAL A 219 -5.23 30.04 17.91
C VAL A 219 -6.14 29.00 18.55
N LEU A 220 -6.55 27.95 17.82
CA LEU A 220 -7.35 26.86 18.32
C LEU A 220 -6.54 26.07 19.35
N ASN A 221 -6.91 26.18 20.61
CA ASN A 221 -6.16 25.58 21.72
C ASN A 221 -6.81 24.32 22.30
N ASN A 222 -8.12 24.15 22.10
CA ASN A 222 -8.89 23.05 22.65
C ASN A 222 -9.83 22.44 21.60
N VAL A 223 -9.72 21.12 21.43
CA VAL A 223 -10.58 20.32 20.56
C VAL A 223 -11.09 19.11 21.33
N VAL A 224 -12.42 18.97 21.36
CA VAL A 224 -13.08 17.79 21.93
C VAL A 224 -13.89 17.11 20.83
N MET A 225 -13.37 15.97 20.35
CA MET A 225 -14.05 15.13 19.37
C MET A 225 -14.91 14.08 20.08
N PRO A 226 -16.23 14.01 19.83
CA PRO A 226 -17.11 12.99 20.40
C PRO A 226 -16.87 11.61 19.76
N ASP A 227 -17.20 10.55 20.50
CA ASP A 227 -16.99 9.17 20.01
C ASP A 227 -17.95 8.82 18.86
N SER A 228 -18.96 9.64 18.59
CA SER A 228 -19.78 9.54 17.38
C SER A 228 -18.98 9.73 16.10
N VAL A 229 -17.83 10.41 16.15
CA VAL A 229 -16.97 10.62 14.99
C VAL A 229 -16.26 9.32 14.63
N ILE A 230 -16.58 8.77 13.47
CA ILE A 230 -16.03 7.51 12.94
C ILE A 230 -15.04 7.73 11.79
N SER A 231 -15.07 8.91 11.16
CA SER A 231 -14.21 9.23 10.01
C SER A 231 -13.69 10.66 10.07
N VAL A 232 -12.40 10.81 9.81
CA VAL A 232 -11.66 12.08 9.81
C VAL A 232 -10.75 12.16 8.59
N GLY A 233 -10.75 13.32 7.94
CA GLY A 233 -9.91 13.59 6.77
C GLY A 233 -8.43 13.83 7.09
N ASP A 234 -7.61 13.89 6.04
CA ASP A 234 -6.21 14.32 6.10
C ASP A 234 -6.13 15.82 6.44
N TYR A 235 -4.98 16.30 6.95
CA TYR A 235 -4.71 17.72 7.26
C TYR A 235 -5.66 18.36 8.30
N LEU A 236 -6.41 17.57 9.06
CA LEU A 236 -7.53 18.07 9.89
C LEU A 236 -7.17 19.25 10.81
N PHE A 237 -6.01 19.20 11.49
CA PHE A 237 -5.48 20.26 12.36
C PHE A 237 -4.09 20.76 11.88
N TYR A 238 -3.83 20.71 10.58
CA TYR A 238 -2.61 21.22 9.98
C TYR A 238 -2.40 22.70 10.36
N ASP A 239 -1.21 23.09 10.80
CA ASP A 239 -0.86 24.45 11.24
C ASP A 239 -1.75 25.02 12.38
N CYS A 240 -2.32 24.16 13.23
CA CYS A 240 -2.99 24.57 14.48
C CYS A 240 -1.96 24.83 15.61
N TRP A 241 -1.20 25.92 15.49
CA TRP A 241 -0.02 26.21 16.33
C TRP A 241 -0.31 26.23 17.84
N ALA A 242 -1.46 26.75 18.27
CA ALA A 242 -1.82 26.88 19.68
C ALA A 242 -2.44 25.62 20.32
N LEU A 243 -2.59 24.53 19.57
CA LEU A 243 -3.30 23.34 20.02
C LEU A 243 -2.56 22.67 21.19
N THR A 244 -3.23 22.57 22.35
CA THR A 244 -2.65 22.02 23.58
C THR A 244 -3.49 20.88 24.15
N ASN A 245 -4.82 20.97 24.02
CA ASN A 245 -5.77 20.00 24.57
C ASN A 245 -6.56 19.34 23.45
N VAL A 246 -6.28 18.07 23.19
CA VAL A 246 -6.95 17.29 22.14
C VAL A 246 -7.54 16.02 22.74
N ARG A 247 -8.87 15.90 22.67
CA ARG A 247 -9.56 14.61 22.84
C ARG A 247 -9.98 14.07 21.48
N LEU A 248 -9.41 12.94 21.11
CA LEU A 248 -9.80 12.17 19.93
C LEU A 248 -11.03 11.27 20.23
N SER A 249 -11.80 10.97 19.19
CA SER A 249 -12.83 9.92 19.24
C SER A 249 -12.20 8.56 19.50
N SER A 250 -12.83 7.71 20.31
CA SER A 250 -12.38 6.32 20.48
C SER A 250 -12.59 5.45 19.23
N ASN A 251 -13.42 5.88 18.28
CA ASN A 251 -13.90 5.08 17.15
C ASN A 251 -13.17 5.37 15.82
N ILE A 252 -12.22 6.32 15.79
CA ILE A 252 -11.36 6.49 14.63
C ILE A 252 -10.30 5.37 14.59
N THR A 253 -10.00 4.88 13.40
CA THR A 253 -9.06 3.75 13.21
C THR A 253 -7.68 4.20 12.73
N ARG A 254 -7.48 5.49 12.48
CA ARG A 254 -6.21 6.03 11.99
C ARG A 254 -5.98 7.45 12.51
N ILE A 255 -4.72 7.82 12.66
CA ILE A 255 -4.31 9.22 12.62
C ILE A 255 -3.99 9.53 11.16
N SER A 256 -4.79 10.39 10.54
CA SER A 256 -4.71 10.71 9.10
C SER A 256 -3.41 11.44 8.73
N ASN A 257 -3.08 11.51 7.44
CA ASN A 257 -1.83 12.17 7.00
C ASN A 257 -1.87 13.65 7.40
N PHE A 258 -0.74 14.17 7.88
CA PHE A 258 -0.56 15.56 8.27
C PHE A 258 -1.56 16.09 9.33
N MET A 259 -2.24 15.21 10.07
CA MET A 259 -3.34 15.60 10.97
C MET A 259 -2.94 16.68 11.99
N PHE A 260 -1.75 16.59 12.59
CA PHE A 260 -1.21 17.53 13.57
C PHE A 260 0.11 18.18 13.10
N TYR A 261 0.32 18.27 11.79
CA TYR A 261 1.51 18.93 11.23
C TYR A 261 1.62 20.36 11.78
N ARG A 262 2.79 20.72 12.32
CA ARG A 262 3.06 22.03 12.95
C ARG A 262 2.11 22.42 14.09
N CYS A 263 1.58 21.46 14.83
CA CYS A 263 0.95 21.74 16.13
C CYS A 263 2.03 22.03 17.19
N TRP A 264 2.73 23.16 17.06
CA TRP A 264 3.93 23.49 17.83
C TRP A 264 3.76 23.45 19.35
N ASN A 265 2.55 23.70 19.87
CA ASN A 265 2.25 23.69 21.30
C ASN A 265 1.66 22.37 21.83
N LEU A 266 1.55 21.33 21.00
CA LEU A 266 0.97 20.05 21.41
C LEU A 266 1.96 19.28 22.29
N ALA A 267 1.84 19.44 23.62
CA ALA A 267 2.77 18.86 24.59
C ALA A 267 2.56 17.35 24.85
N GLY A 268 1.34 16.85 24.60
CA GLY A 268 0.95 15.47 24.81
C GLY A 268 -0.38 15.14 24.14
N ILE A 269 -0.54 13.89 23.73
CA ILE A 269 -1.78 13.37 23.14
C ILE A 269 -1.97 11.90 23.52
N THR A 270 -3.22 11.51 23.82
CA THR A 270 -3.58 10.10 24.03
C THR A 270 -4.18 9.56 22.74
N LEU A 271 -3.56 8.53 22.17
CA LEU A 271 -4.07 7.85 20.99
C LEU A 271 -5.07 6.75 21.39
N PRO A 272 -6.24 6.66 20.72
CA PRO A 272 -7.19 5.58 20.95
C PRO A 272 -6.60 4.19 20.67
N ASN A 273 -7.02 3.16 21.42
CA ASN A 273 -6.57 1.78 21.21
C ASN A 273 -6.99 1.18 19.86
N GLY A 274 -8.00 1.75 19.19
CA GLY A 274 -8.48 1.30 17.87
C GLY A 274 -7.62 1.77 16.69
N ILE A 275 -6.59 2.59 16.92
CA ILE A 275 -5.73 3.14 15.87
C ILE A 275 -4.83 2.02 15.28
N THR A 276 -4.94 1.77 13.98
CA THR A 276 -4.13 0.76 13.28
C THR A 276 -2.97 1.37 12.47
N SER A 277 -2.99 2.69 12.25
CA SER A 277 -1.97 3.40 11.48
C SER A 277 -1.80 4.85 11.91
N ILE A 278 -0.55 5.33 11.83
CA ILE A 278 -0.19 6.75 11.97
C ILE A 278 0.25 7.25 10.59
N GLY A 279 -0.42 8.30 10.12
CA GLY A 279 -0.26 8.89 8.79
C GLY A 279 1.13 9.49 8.54
N GLN A 280 1.43 9.73 7.26
CA GLN A 280 2.64 10.46 6.87
C GLN A 280 2.61 11.85 7.51
N SER A 281 3.73 12.28 8.08
CA SER A 281 3.88 13.61 8.70
C SER A 281 2.82 13.95 9.76
N ALA A 282 2.19 12.95 10.38
CA ALA A 282 1.04 13.16 11.27
C ALA A 282 1.33 14.08 12.46
N PHE A 283 2.53 14.00 13.04
CA PHE A 283 3.01 14.84 14.15
C PHE A 283 4.30 15.59 13.78
N GLU A 284 4.57 15.80 12.49
CA GLU A 284 5.77 16.53 12.05
C GLU A 284 5.74 17.96 12.62
N GLU A 285 6.88 18.41 13.15
CA GLU A 285 7.04 19.68 13.85
C GLU A 285 6.09 19.86 15.07
N CYS A 286 5.65 18.78 15.74
CA CYS A 286 5.09 18.88 17.09
C CYS A 286 6.21 19.12 18.12
N GLU A 287 6.85 20.29 18.07
CA GLU A 287 8.16 20.52 18.68
C GLU A 287 8.22 20.32 20.20
N VAL A 288 7.11 20.57 20.91
CA VAL A 288 7.01 20.42 22.37
C VAL A 288 6.39 19.09 22.82
N LEU A 289 6.08 18.18 21.90
CA LEU A 289 5.55 16.85 22.22
C LEU A 289 6.60 16.05 22.99
N SER A 290 6.38 15.85 24.29
CA SER A 290 7.38 15.26 25.20
C SER A 290 7.33 13.74 25.29
N SER A 291 6.13 13.17 25.13
CA SER A 291 5.89 11.73 25.14
C SER A 291 4.66 11.37 24.33
N ILE A 292 4.68 10.18 23.74
CA ILE A 292 3.52 9.58 23.09
C ILE A 292 3.57 8.05 23.21
N THR A 293 2.42 7.45 23.52
CA THR A 293 2.27 5.98 23.51
C THR A 293 1.64 5.56 22.19
N ILE A 294 2.37 4.78 21.39
CA ILE A 294 1.85 4.21 20.15
C ILE A 294 1.02 2.96 20.50
N PRO A 295 -0.27 2.87 20.09
CA PRO A 295 -1.11 1.70 20.37
C PRO A 295 -0.55 0.41 19.77
N SER A 296 -0.73 -0.72 20.46
CA SER A 296 -0.23 -2.04 20.02
C SER A 296 -0.90 -2.61 18.77
N SER A 297 -1.91 -1.93 18.24
CA SER A 297 -2.56 -2.23 16.97
C SER A 297 -1.87 -1.57 15.76
N VAL A 298 -0.93 -0.65 15.99
CA VAL A 298 -0.23 0.06 14.91
C VAL A 298 0.79 -0.85 14.25
N ILE A 299 0.66 -1.04 12.92
CA ILE A 299 1.53 -1.93 12.14
C ILE A 299 2.69 -1.16 11.48
N THR A 300 2.48 0.10 11.14
CA THR A 300 3.44 0.92 10.37
C THR A 300 3.50 2.33 10.95
N ILE A 301 4.74 2.83 11.11
CA ILE A 301 5.03 4.23 11.38
C ILE A 301 5.47 4.84 10.04
N LYS A 302 4.59 5.64 9.43
CA LYS A 302 4.81 6.20 8.10
C LYS A 302 5.91 7.26 8.07
N GLY A 303 6.36 7.58 6.85
CA GLY A 303 7.42 8.55 6.64
C GLY A 303 7.13 9.88 7.33
N ARG A 304 8.17 10.44 7.97
CA ARG A 304 8.12 11.72 8.70
C ARG A 304 7.08 11.82 9.83
N ALA A 305 6.46 10.71 10.28
CA ALA A 305 5.36 10.76 11.25
C ALA A 305 5.66 11.58 12.51
N PHE A 306 6.90 11.57 13.00
CA PHE A 306 7.37 12.33 14.16
C PHE A 306 8.60 13.20 13.86
N LEU A 307 8.81 13.57 12.58
CA LEU A 307 9.92 14.43 12.17
C LEU A 307 9.91 15.74 12.98
N ALA A 308 11.05 16.15 13.52
CA ALA A 308 11.22 17.37 14.30
C ALA A 308 10.33 17.47 15.56
N CYS A 309 9.95 16.35 16.18
CA CYS A 309 9.45 16.34 17.56
C CYS A 309 10.60 16.57 18.55
N LYS A 310 11.09 17.80 18.63
CA LYS A 310 12.40 18.17 19.20
C LYS A 310 12.60 17.73 20.65
N VAL A 311 11.56 17.74 21.48
CA VAL A 311 11.63 17.37 22.90
C VAL A 311 11.11 15.96 23.21
N LEU A 312 10.73 15.19 22.17
CA LEU A 312 10.24 13.83 22.34
C LEU A 312 11.39 12.94 22.86
N SER A 313 11.27 12.52 24.12
CA SER A 313 12.31 11.75 24.81
C SER A 313 11.85 10.35 25.19
N ASN A 314 10.53 10.14 25.29
CA ASN A 314 9.94 8.86 25.63
C ASN A 314 8.94 8.42 24.56
N ILE A 315 9.29 7.36 23.85
CA ILE A 315 8.42 6.66 22.91
C ILE A 315 8.61 5.15 23.05
N THR A 316 7.50 4.42 23.16
CA THR A 316 7.51 2.95 23.05
C THR A 316 6.99 2.55 21.69
N ILE A 317 7.85 1.94 20.86
CA ILE A 317 7.46 1.35 19.59
C ILE A 317 6.90 -0.06 19.90
N PRO A 318 5.65 -0.39 19.55
CA PRO A 318 5.06 -1.68 19.90
C PRO A 318 5.57 -2.81 19.00
N ASN A 319 5.57 -4.06 19.51
CA ASN A 319 5.91 -5.31 18.79
C ASN A 319 4.96 -5.63 17.59
N SER A 320 3.94 -4.81 17.36
CA SER A 320 3.12 -4.87 16.15
C SER A 320 3.80 -4.18 14.96
N VAL A 321 4.70 -3.23 15.19
CA VAL A 321 5.35 -2.46 14.12
C VAL A 321 6.27 -3.36 13.30
N ARG A 322 6.08 -3.35 11.98
CA ARG A 322 6.91 -4.09 11.02
C ARG A 322 7.94 -3.20 10.33
N THR A 323 7.57 -1.95 10.07
CA THR A 323 8.40 -1.00 9.34
C THR A 323 8.41 0.38 10.01
N ILE A 324 9.59 0.97 10.05
CA ILE A 324 9.82 2.38 10.40
C ILE A 324 10.27 3.07 9.11
N GLU A 325 9.45 3.95 8.56
CA GLU A 325 9.71 4.55 7.24
C GLU A 325 10.69 5.75 7.28
N PHE A 326 10.99 6.30 6.11
CA PHE A 326 11.96 7.38 5.93
C PHE A 326 11.65 8.60 6.81
N ASN A 327 12.69 9.18 7.42
CA ASN A 327 12.59 10.35 8.31
C ASN A 327 11.59 10.22 9.49
N ALA A 328 11.08 9.03 9.83
CA ALA A 328 10.00 8.86 10.80
C ALA A 328 10.25 9.57 12.14
N PHE A 329 11.51 9.61 12.59
CA PHE A 329 11.98 10.18 13.86
C PHE A 329 13.16 11.14 13.69
N ALA A 330 13.38 11.68 12.49
CA ALA A 330 14.49 12.60 12.28
C ALA A 330 14.29 13.90 13.08
N HIS A 331 15.38 14.55 13.48
CA HIS A 331 15.39 15.79 14.28
C HIS A 331 14.69 15.66 15.65
N CYS A 332 14.52 14.44 16.17
CA CYS A 332 14.10 14.21 17.56
C CYS A 332 15.31 14.31 18.50
N TYR A 333 15.68 15.54 18.86
CA TYR A 333 16.92 15.84 19.57
C TYR A 333 17.01 15.26 20.99
N ALA A 334 15.87 14.91 21.61
CA ALA A 334 15.82 14.48 23.01
C ALA A 334 15.84 12.95 23.23
N PHE A 335 15.86 12.13 22.18
CA PHE A 335 16.06 10.70 22.34
C PHE A 335 17.45 10.42 22.90
N THR A 336 17.53 9.65 23.98
CA THR A 336 18.81 9.20 24.56
C THR A 336 19.11 7.75 24.22
N ASN A 337 18.06 6.92 24.17
CA ASN A 337 18.11 5.52 23.80
C ASN A 337 16.84 5.13 23.06
N ILE A 338 16.95 4.20 22.10
CA ILE A 338 15.80 3.63 21.39
C ILE A 338 15.95 2.11 21.35
N ILE A 339 14.86 1.40 21.62
CA ILE A 339 14.78 -0.06 21.44
C ILE A 339 13.88 -0.34 20.24
N ILE A 340 14.45 -0.95 19.20
CA ILE A 340 13.72 -1.40 18.03
C ILE A 340 13.06 -2.76 18.35
N PRO A 341 11.73 -2.90 18.21
CA PRO A 341 11.03 -4.15 18.50
C PRO A 341 11.45 -5.31 17.60
N SER A 342 11.43 -6.55 18.12
CA SER A 342 11.83 -7.77 17.39
C SER A 342 10.93 -8.12 16.20
N SER A 343 9.86 -7.37 15.99
CA SER A 343 8.97 -7.47 14.84
C SER A 343 9.39 -6.62 13.65
N VAL A 344 10.27 -5.64 13.86
CA VAL A 344 10.70 -4.72 12.81
C VAL A 344 11.64 -5.46 11.86
N THR A 345 11.36 -5.37 10.56
CA THR A 345 12.20 -5.95 9.50
C THR A 345 12.96 -4.90 8.71
N SER A 346 12.48 -3.66 8.69
CA SER A 346 13.09 -2.56 7.93
C SER A 346 13.03 -1.22 8.67
N ILE A 347 14.14 -0.49 8.62
CA ILE A 347 14.28 0.90 9.10
C ILE A 347 14.68 1.77 7.90
N GLY A 348 13.90 2.80 7.59
CA GLY A 348 14.04 3.62 6.39
C GLY A 348 15.16 4.66 6.45
N ASP A 349 15.39 5.30 5.29
CA ASP A 349 16.39 6.35 5.11
C ASP A 349 16.15 7.50 6.09
N TYR A 350 17.23 8.01 6.68
CA TYR A 350 17.17 9.13 7.62
C TYR A 350 16.22 8.93 8.81
N ALA A 351 15.79 7.71 9.14
CA ALA A 351 14.72 7.53 10.13
C ALA A 351 15.03 8.15 11.50
N PHE A 352 16.30 8.20 11.93
CA PHE A 352 16.76 8.85 13.16
C PHE A 352 17.84 9.92 12.88
N TYR A 353 17.80 10.54 11.69
CA TYR A 353 18.76 11.57 11.28
C TYR A 353 18.72 12.78 12.23
N TYR A 354 19.87 13.33 12.61
CA TYR A 354 19.97 14.45 13.57
C TYR A 354 19.29 14.19 14.93
N CYS A 355 19.24 12.95 15.42
CA CYS A 355 18.87 12.67 16.82
C CYS A 355 20.08 12.92 17.73
N THR A 356 20.45 14.20 17.94
CA THR A 356 21.77 14.59 18.48
C THR A 356 22.09 14.10 19.90
N SER A 357 21.08 13.72 20.69
CA SER A 357 21.31 13.12 22.03
C SER A 357 21.22 11.60 22.05
N LEU A 358 20.95 10.96 20.90
CA LEU A 358 20.77 9.52 20.82
C LEU A 358 22.14 8.87 20.98
N ALA A 359 22.38 8.33 22.18
CA ALA A 359 23.65 7.71 22.57
C ALA A 359 23.68 6.22 22.23
N GLU A 360 22.53 5.55 22.24
CA GLU A 360 22.46 4.14 21.87
C GLU A 360 21.15 3.72 21.23
N VAL A 361 21.21 2.75 20.31
CA VAL A 361 20.03 2.06 19.78
C VAL A 361 20.20 0.56 19.90
N THR A 362 19.17 -0.15 20.32
CA THR A 362 19.12 -1.62 20.31
C THR A 362 18.36 -2.09 19.07
N ILE A 363 19.03 -2.86 18.20
CA ILE A 363 18.48 -3.35 16.93
C ILE A 363 18.42 -4.90 16.96
N PRO A 364 17.24 -5.52 16.73
CA PRO A 364 17.06 -6.96 16.79
C PRO A 364 17.55 -7.66 15.51
N GLN A 365 17.72 -8.99 15.60
CA GLN A 365 18.14 -9.84 14.48
C GLN A 365 17.12 -9.89 13.32
N SER A 366 15.85 -9.53 13.58
CA SER A 366 14.79 -9.49 12.58
C SER A 366 14.98 -8.41 11.51
N VAL A 367 15.78 -7.38 11.79
CA VAL A 367 16.02 -6.27 10.85
C VAL A 367 16.91 -6.78 9.72
N THR A 368 16.38 -6.71 8.49
CA THR A 368 17.05 -7.12 7.26
C THR A 368 17.42 -5.95 6.35
N SER A 369 17.00 -4.72 6.69
CA SER A 369 17.46 -3.50 6.02
C SER A 369 17.46 -2.28 6.94
N ILE A 370 18.52 -1.48 6.85
CA ILE A 370 18.64 -0.17 7.50
C ILE A 370 19.03 0.84 6.41
N GLY A 371 18.26 1.91 6.29
CA GLY A 371 18.35 2.89 5.22
C GLY A 371 19.59 3.80 5.28
N PHE A 372 19.75 4.60 4.22
CA PHE A 372 20.84 5.55 4.08
C PHE A 372 20.77 6.62 5.17
N LEU A 373 21.91 6.90 5.80
CA LEU A 373 22.08 7.93 6.85
C LEU A 373 21.07 7.85 8.02
N THR A 374 20.48 6.67 8.28
CA THR A 374 19.49 6.46 9.36
C THR A 374 19.92 7.04 10.70
N PHE A 375 21.18 6.87 11.12
CA PHE A 375 21.70 7.38 12.40
C PHE A 375 22.76 8.48 12.23
N ASN A 376 22.80 9.17 11.10
CA ASN A 376 23.78 10.23 10.91
C ASN A 376 23.46 11.44 11.80
N SER A 377 24.51 12.09 12.33
CA SER A 377 24.41 13.23 13.25
C SER A 377 23.69 12.91 14.59
N CYS A 378 23.86 11.68 15.09
CA CYS A 378 23.52 11.30 16.47
C CYS A 378 24.61 11.73 17.47
N ASP A 379 24.53 11.28 18.73
CA ASP A 379 25.55 11.55 19.75
C ASP A 379 26.96 11.20 19.23
N PRO A 380 28.02 11.98 19.55
CA PRO A 380 29.38 11.67 19.12
C PRO A 380 29.91 10.30 19.55
N ASN A 381 29.37 9.73 20.63
CA ASN A 381 29.67 8.39 21.14
C ASN A 381 28.54 7.39 20.82
N PHE A 382 27.70 7.68 19.82
CA PHE A 382 26.59 6.83 19.43
C PHE A 382 27.04 5.39 19.15
N LYS A 383 26.31 4.44 19.74
CA LYS A 383 26.55 3.01 19.56
C LYS A 383 25.29 2.24 19.17
N ILE A 384 25.50 1.22 18.35
CA ILE A 384 24.47 0.25 17.98
C ILE A 384 24.67 -1.01 18.83
N LYS A 385 23.67 -1.39 19.61
CA LYS A 385 23.57 -2.68 20.30
C LYS A 385 22.84 -3.67 19.39
N GLY A 386 23.44 -4.82 19.12
CA GLY A 386 22.84 -5.83 18.26
C GLY A 386 23.55 -7.17 18.35
N PHE A 387 23.12 -8.14 17.53
CA PHE A 387 23.70 -9.49 17.54
C PHE A 387 24.83 -9.62 16.51
N MET A 388 25.82 -10.47 16.77
CA MET A 388 26.85 -10.81 15.79
C MET A 388 26.22 -11.44 14.53
N GLY A 389 26.75 -11.08 13.35
CA GLY A 389 26.22 -11.48 12.05
C GLY A 389 24.93 -10.79 11.63
N SER A 390 24.36 -9.91 12.46
CA SER A 390 23.11 -9.20 12.13
C SER A 390 23.32 -8.04 11.15
N TYR A 391 22.23 -7.59 10.53
CA TYR A 391 22.26 -6.38 9.68
C TYR A 391 22.68 -5.13 10.46
N ALA A 392 22.41 -5.08 11.77
CA ALA A 392 22.86 -4.01 12.66
C ALA A 392 24.39 -3.93 12.73
N GLN A 393 25.07 -5.07 12.82
CA GLN A 393 26.54 -5.13 12.80
C GLN A 393 27.10 -4.68 11.45
N VAL A 394 26.51 -5.18 10.35
CA VAL A 394 26.91 -4.80 8.99
C VAL A 394 26.76 -3.29 8.80
N TYR A 395 25.62 -2.72 9.22
CA TYR A 395 25.39 -1.28 9.14
C TYR A 395 26.38 -0.47 9.99
N ALA A 396 26.63 -0.88 11.24
CA ALA A 396 27.58 -0.22 12.12
C ALA A 396 28.99 -0.18 11.49
N SER A 397 29.46 -1.33 11.00
CA SER A 397 30.76 -1.44 10.34
C SER A 397 30.87 -0.59 9.07
N SER A 398 29.81 -0.56 8.25
CA SER A 398 29.79 0.18 6.97
C SER A 398 29.80 1.70 7.17
N ASN A 399 29.30 2.17 8.32
CA ASN A 399 29.21 3.59 8.65
C ASN A 399 30.24 4.01 9.73
N SER A 400 31.20 3.15 10.07
CA SER A 400 32.22 3.42 11.11
C SER A 400 31.62 3.80 12.48
N LEU A 401 30.50 3.17 12.86
CA LEU A 401 29.82 3.39 14.12
C LEU A 401 30.24 2.34 15.17
N SER A 402 30.22 2.71 16.45
CA SER A 402 30.49 1.79 17.55
C SER A 402 29.41 0.70 17.62
N PHE A 403 29.83 -0.55 17.84
CA PHE A 403 28.94 -1.70 17.96
C PHE A 403 29.17 -2.43 19.29
N GLU A 404 28.09 -2.72 20.01
CA GLU A 404 28.09 -3.49 21.25
C GLU A 404 27.30 -4.79 21.03
N GLU A 405 27.98 -5.93 21.19
CA GLU A 405 27.36 -7.25 21.01
C GLU A 405 26.40 -7.56 22.15
N LEU A 406 25.16 -7.89 21.78
CA LEU A 406 24.19 -8.51 22.67
C LEU A 406 24.41 -10.02 22.69
N SER A 407 24.60 -10.57 23.88
CA SER A 407 24.67 -12.02 24.07
C SER A 407 23.28 -12.63 24.16
N ILE A 408 23.05 -13.69 23.38
CA ILE A 408 21.89 -14.56 23.57
C ILE A 408 22.28 -15.55 24.69
N PRO A 409 21.45 -15.75 25.74
CA PRO A 409 21.72 -16.79 26.73
C PRO A 409 21.95 -18.14 26.05
N SER A 410 22.96 -18.88 26.48
CA SER A 410 23.29 -20.20 25.95
C SER A 410 23.09 -21.26 27.03
N TYR A 411 22.45 -22.36 26.68
CA TYR A 411 22.16 -23.48 27.56
C TYR A 411 22.87 -24.73 27.09
N THR A 412 23.38 -25.50 28.06
CA THR A 412 23.98 -26.80 27.80
C THR A 412 22.89 -27.86 27.62
N VAL A 413 22.97 -28.60 26.51
CA VAL A 413 22.19 -29.81 26.28
C VAL A 413 23.08 -31.02 26.49
N THR A 414 22.75 -31.82 27.50
CA THR A 414 23.51 -33.01 27.90
C THR A 414 22.83 -34.26 27.34
N PHE A 415 23.62 -35.18 26.77
CA PHE A 415 23.13 -36.44 26.24
C PHE A 415 23.55 -37.58 27.16
N ASN A 416 22.60 -38.15 27.90
CA ASN A 416 22.82 -39.33 28.71
C ASN A 416 22.57 -40.59 27.87
N SER A 417 23.66 -41.23 27.44
CA SER A 417 23.62 -42.43 26.58
C SER A 417 23.23 -43.73 27.28
N ASP A 418 23.01 -43.73 28.61
CA ASP A 418 22.61 -44.91 29.39
C ASP A 418 23.47 -46.17 29.09
N GLY A 419 24.79 -46.03 29.18
CA GLY A 419 25.74 -47.12 28.93
C GLY A 419 26.04 -47.42 27.46
N GLY A 420 25.52 -46.63 26.51
CA GLY A 420 26.05 -46.57 25.14
C GLY A 420 27.24 -45.62 25.00
N SER A 421 27.81 -45.55 23.79
CA SER A 421 28.94 -44.67 23.46
C SER A 421 28.65 -43.21 23.85
N ALA A 422 29.68 -42.52 24.34
CA ALA A 422 29.54 -41.15 24.82
C ALA A 422 29.14 -40.20 23.68
N ILE A 423 28.20 -39.30 23.96
CA ILE A 423 27.79 -38.22 23.07
C ILE A 423 28.18 -36.90 23.72
N GLN A 424 28.91 -36.07 22.99
CA GLN A 424 29.35 -34.78 23.50
C GLN A 424 28.14 -33.87 23.76
N SER A 425 28.14 -33.19 24.90
CA SER A 425 27.14 -32.16 25.19
C SER A 425 27.31 -30.98 24.21
N LEU A 426 26.20 -30.37 23.81
CA LEU A 426 26.22 -29.20 22.93
C LEU A 426 25.75 -27.94 23.65
N GLN A 427 26.19 -26.78 23.18
CA GLN A 427 25.65 -25.49 23.60
C GLN A 427 24.58 -25.06 22.59
N ALA A 428 23.46 -24.55 23.10
CA ALA A 428 22.34 -24.09 22.30
C ALA A 428 21.88 -22.72 22.79
N ASN A 429 21.63 -21.79 21.88
CA ASN A 429 21.14 -20.46 22.23
C ASN A 429 19.67 -20.56 22.70
N ASP A 430 19.24 -19.64 23.57
CA ASP A 430 17.85 -19.57 24.01
C ASP A 430 16.90 -19.53 22.80
N ASN A 431 15.81 -20.30 22.90
CA ASN A 431 14.81 -20.51 21.86
C ASN A 431 15.33 -21.12 20.53
N SER A 432 16.55 -21.67 20.50
CA SER A 432 17.06 -22.36 19.30
C SER A 432 16.60 -23.82 19.22
N LEU A 433 16.47 -24.32 17.99
CA LEU A 433 16.45 -25.77 17.73
C LEU A 433 17.87 -26.31 17.84
N ILE A 434 18.00 -27.63 18.02
CA ILE A 434 19.30 -28.33 18.01
C ILE A 434 19.22 -29.47 17.00
N SER A 435 20.33 -29.79 16.34
CA SER A 435 20.40 -30.96 15.47
C SER A 435 20.47 -32.25 16.28
N ALA A 436 19.93 -33.35 15.73
CA ALA A 436 20.07 -34.66 16.34
C ALA A 436 21.56 -35.04 16.43
N PRO A 437 22.05 -35.53 17.57
CA PRO A 437 23.44 -35.99 17.69
C PRO A 437 23.62 -37.32 16.94
N ALA A 438 24.88 -37.77 16.83
CA ALA A 438 25.16 -39.14 16.41
C ALA A 438 24.40 -40.14 17.29
N VAL A 439 23.90 -41.21 16.66
CA VAL A 439 23.23 -42.30 17.38
C VAL A 439 24.27 -43.01 18.24
N PRO A 440 24.09 -43.08 19.58
CA PRO A 440 25.03 -43.81 20.43
C PRO A 440 24.97 -45.31 20.10
N ILE A 441 26.04 -46.05 20.45
CA ILE A 441 26.14 -47.51 20.26
C ILE A 441 26.27 -48.19 21.62
N LYS A 442 25.42 -49.19 21.89
CA LYS A 442 25.51 -50.06 23.09
C LYS A 442 25.57 -51.51 22.61
N GLN A 443 26.67 -52.20 22.89
CA GLN A 443 26.91 -53.55 22.38
C GLN A 443 25.78 -54.49 22.78
N GLY A 444 25.22 -55.20 21.80
CA GLY A 444 24.09 -56.08 22.03
C GLY A 444 22.78 -55.34 22.29
N TYR A 445 22.62 -54.09 21.84
CA TYR A 445 21.36 -53.33 21.89
C TYR A 445 21.14 -52.44 20.64
N THR A 446 19.88 -52.23 20.24
CA THR A 446 19.37 -51.27 19.25
C THR A 446 18.90 -49.99 19.94
N PHE A 447 19.21 -48.82 19.37
CA PHE A 447 18.82 -47.50 19.90
C PHE A 447 17.37 -47.11 19.56
N GLY A 448 16.63 -46.58 20.53
CA GLY A 448 15.19 -46.29 20.46
C GLY A 448 14.81 -44.80 20.54
N GLY A 449 15.77 -43.87 20.43
CA GLY A 449 15.54 -42.42 20.42
C GLY A 449 15.93 -41.69 21.71
N TRP A 450 15.80 -40.36 21.68
CA TRP A 450 16.11 -39.43 22.77
C TRP A 450 14.84 -38.94 23.46
N TYR A 451 14.84 -38.94 24.79
CA TYR A 451 13.69 -38.57 25.62
C TYR A 451 14.05 -37.47 26.63
N LYS A 452 13.08 -36.64 27.00
CA LYS A 452 13.22 -35.54 27.97
C LYS A 452 13.29 -36.03 29.42
N ASP A 453 12.91 -37.28 29.64
CA ASP A 453 12.82 -37.91 30.96
C ASP A 453 13.35 -39.36 30.94
N GLN A 454 13.82 -39.82 32.10
CA GLN A 454 14.34 -41.18 32.31
C GLN A 454 13.27 -42.28 32.20
N GLY A 455 11.98 -41.92 32.31
CA GLY A 455 10.86 -42.86 32.13
C GLY A 455 10.55 -43.15 30.66
N PHE A 456 11.22 -42.48 29.73
CA PHE A 456 11.00 -42.57 28.28
C PHE A 456 9.56 -42.25 27.88
N THR A 457 8.93 -41.28 28.56
CA THR A 457 7.53 -40.90 28.31
C THR A 457 7.38 -39.70 27.38
N ASN A 458 8.34 -38.77 27.37
CA ASN A 458 8.32 -37.58 26.52
C ASN A 458 9.49 -37.62 25.55
N VAL A 459 9.20 -37.85 24.26
CA VAL A 459 10.22 -37.83 23.21
C VAL A 459 10.72 -36.40 22.97
N TRP A 460 12.03 -36.24 22.74
CA TRP A 460 12.57 -34.98 22.22
C TRP A 460 12.48 -34.96 20.70
N ASN A 461 11.78 -33.96 20.15
CA ASN A 461 11.63 -33.76 18.72
C ASN A 461 12.56 -32.65 18.23
N PHE A 462 13.66 -33.03 17.59
CA PHE A 462 14.68 -32.12 17.06
C PHE A 462 14.16 -31.10 16.02
N ALA A 463 12.98 -31.32 15.42
CA ALA A 463 12.38 -30.39 14.48
C ALA A 463 11.51 -29.31 15.14
N THR A 464 11.02 -29.52 16.37
CA THR A 464 10.02 -28.64 16.99
C THR A 464 10.37 -28.18 18.41
N ASP A 465 11.10 -28.99 19.18
CA ASP A 465 11.48 -28.65 20.54
C ASP A 465 12.65 -27.65 20.56
N LYS A 466 12.45 -26.55 21.28
CA LYS A 466 13.45 -25.49 21.46
C LYS A 466 14.11 -25.59 22.82
N VAL A 467 15.38 -25.23 22.88
CA VAL A 467 16.13 -25.14 24.13
C VAL A 467 15.85 -23.79 24.79
N THR A 468 15.16 -23.80 25.92
CA THR A 468 14.85 -22.59 26.71
C THR A 468 15.51 -22.60 28.09
N THR A 469 16.10 -23.73 28.47
CA THR A 469 16.86 -23.95 29.72
C THR A 469 17.87 -25.09 29.52
N ALA A 470 18.80 -25.27 30.46
CA ALA A 470 19.69 -26.43 30.46
C ALA A 470 18.88 -27.74 30.48
N THR A 471 19.13 -28.63 29.52
CA THR A 471 18.28 -29.81 29.26
C THR A 471 19.14 -31.08 29.20
N THR A 472 18.64 -32.19 29.74
CA THR A 472 19.27 -33.52 29.58
C THR A 472 18.37 -34.45 28.79
N LEU A 473 18.91 -35.10 27.77
CA LEU A 473 18.21 -36.08 26.93
C LEU A 473 18.71 -37.50 27.21
N TYR A 474 17.79 -38.45 27.32
CA TYR A 474 18.06 -39.84 27.72
C TYR A 474 17.86 -40.82 26.56
N ALA A 475 18.84 -41.69 26.34
CA ALA A 475 18.83 -42.73 25.30
C ALA A 475 18.00 -43.96 25.72
N LYS A 476 17.22 -44.52 24.79
CA LYS A 476 16.47 -45.79 24.98
C LYS A 476 17.12 -46.95 24.22
N TRP A 477 17.09 -48.18 24.77
CA TRP A 477 17.80 -49.36 24.23
C TRP A 477 16.96 -50.66 24.18
N THR A 478 17.25 -51.56 23.22
CA THR A 478 16.60 -52.89 23.03
C THR A 478 17.63 -53.99 22.70
N ALA A 479 17.75 -55.13 23.40
CA ALA A 479 18.88 -56.08 23.24
C ALA A 479 18.97 -56.90 21.89
N ILE A 480 20.17 -57.35 21.49
CA ILE A 480 20.53 -58.09 20.24
C ILE A 480 21.39 -59.35 20.57
N PRO A 481 21.13 -60.56 19.98
CA PRO A 481 21.92 -61.80 20.20
C PRO A 481 23.20 -61.92 19.33
N PRO A 482 24.27 -62.66 19.75
CA PRO A 482 25.59 -62.66 19.11
C PRO A 482 25.91 -63.94 18.29
N GLU A 483 26.52 -63.82 17.10
CA GLU A 483 27.61 -64.70 16.59
C GLU A 483 28.02 -64.29 15.14
N GLU A 484 29.34 -64.25 14.90
CA GLU A 484 30.11 -63.80 13.72
C GLU A 484 30.22 -62.27 13.49
N ILE A 485 31.45 -61.70 13.47
CA ILE A 485 31.78 -60.28 13.21
C ILE A 485 32.93 -60.13 12.18
N TYR A 486 32.80 -59.24 11.19
CA TYR A 486 33.71 -58.85 10.11
C TYR A 486 34.06 -57.35 10.14
N THR A 487 35.24 -56.97 9.62
CA THR A 487 35.68 -55.56 9.53
C THR A 487 35.40 -54.94 8.15
N VAL A 488 34.84 -53.73 8.14
CA VAL A 488 34.69 -52.88 6.94
C VAL A 488 35.59 -51.65 7.03
N THR A 489 36.43 -51.46 6.03
CA THR A 489 37.39 -50.34 5.94
C THR A 489 36.95 -49.32 4.89
N PHE A 490 37.12 -48.04 5.18
CA PHE A 490 36.75 -46.95 4.28
C PHE A 490 38.00 -46.27 3.70
N ASN A 491 38.23 -46.40 2.40
CA ASN A 491 39.26 -45.67 1.68
C ASN A 491 38.67 -44.36 1.14
N SER A 492 38.94 -43.26 1.83
CA SER A 492 38.40 -41.93 1.50
C SER A 492 39.06 -41.26 0.28
N ASP A 493 40.09 -41.85 -0.33
CA ASP A 493 40.79 -41.33 -1.51
C ASP A 493 41.17 -39.82 -1.39
N GLY A 494 41.87 -39.48 -0.30
CA GLY A 494 42.30 -38.11 -0.01
C GLY A 494 41.23 -37.17 0.55
N GLY A 495 40.02 -37.68 0.84
CA GLY A 495 39.03 -37.00 1.70
C GLY A 495 39.30 -37.21 3.19
N SER A 496 38.46 -36.61 4.04
CA SER A 496 38.55 -36.78 5.50
C SER A 496 38.55 -38.25 5.92
N VAL A 497 39.28 -38.56 6.99
CA VAL A 497 39.46 -39.93 7.49
C VAL A 497 38.14 -40.47 8.04
N ILE A 498 37.81 -41.72 7.69
CA ILE A 498 36.66 -42.46 8.21
C ILE A 498 37.19 -43.73 8.88
N GLU A 499 36.82 -43.92 10.14
CA GLU A 499 37.23 -45.10 10.91
C GLU A 499 36.56 -46.38 10.38
N SER A 500 37.24 -47.51 10.52
CA SER A 500 36.68 -48.82 10.16
C SER A 500 35.61 -49.27 11.15
N VAL A 501 34.66 -50.08 10.67
CA VAL A 501 33.52 -50.57 11.46
C VAL A 501 33.56 -52.10 11.55
N GLN A 502 33.21 -52.64 12.70
CA GLN A 502 32.98 -54.08 12.90
C GLN A 502 31.48 -54.38 12.71
N ALA A 503 31.15 -55.44 11.97
CA ALA A 503 29.80 -55.78 11.53
C ALA A 503 29.54 -57.27 11.66
N ASN A 504 28.38 -57.71 12.13
CA ASN A 504 28.12 -59.15 12.20
C ASN A 504 28.06 -59.82 10.80
N ASP A 505 28.24 -61.14 10.71
CA ASP A 505 27.92 -61.86 9.47
C ASP A 505 26.49 -61.59 9.04
N ASN A 506 26.30 -61.41 7.73
CA ASN A 506 25.01 -61.20 7.12
C ASN A 506 24.26 -59.97 7.67
N SER A 507 24.99 -59.02 8.28
CA SER A 507 24.45 -57.78 8.84
C SER A 507 24.66 -56.57 7.94
N LEU A 508 23.79 -55.59 8.08
CA LEU A 508 23.98 -54.26 7.48
C LEU A 508 24.90 -53.44 8.40
N ILE A 509 25.72 -52.57 7.80
CA ILE A 509 26.44 -51.54 8.55
C ILE A 509 25.74 -50.19 8.40
N PRO A 510 25.75 -49.34 9.44
CA PRO A 510 25.28 -47.97 9.29
C PRO A 510 26.18 -47.22 8.31
N ALA A 511 25.58 -46.35 7.49
CA ALA A 511 26.34 -45.44 6.65
C ALA A 511 27.20 -44.50 7.55
N PRO A 512 28.52 -44.38 7.30
CA PRO A 512 29.33 -43.42 8.03
C PRO A 512 28.95 -41.99 7.62
N ALA A 513 29.42 -41.00 8.38
CA ALA A 513 29.36 -39.62 7.93
C ALA A 513 30.05 -39.50 6.55
N ALA A 514 29.43 -38.77 5.63
CA ALA A 514 30.02 -38.53 4.32
C ALA A 514 31.39 -37.85 4.50
N PRO A 515 32.48 -38.41 3.94
CA PRO A 515 33.76 -37.75 4.01
C PRO A 515 33.71 -36.42 3.24
N THR A 516 34.62 -35.51 3.54
CA THR A 516 34.74 -34.21 2.86
C THR A 516 36.08 -34.09 2.14
N LYS A 517 36.06 -33.55 0.92
CA LYS A 517 37.26 -33.24 0.13
C LYS A 517 37.06 -31.87 -0.54
N THR A 518 37.92 -30.89 -0.22
CA THR A 518 37.77 -29.51 -0.71
C THR A 518 37.70 -29.46 -2.24
N GLY A 519 36.65 -28.85 -2.80
CA GLY A 519 36.43 -28.74 -4.24
C GLY A 519 35.72 -29.94 -4.89
N TYR A 520 35.31 -30.95 -4.11
CA TYR A 520 34.64 -32.16 -4.60
C TYR A 520 33.36 -32.45 -3.82
N THR A 521 32.35 -33.01 -4.49
CA THR A 521 31.15 -33.61 -3.90
C THR A 521 31.37 -35.11 -3.71
N PHE A 522 30.96 -35.64 -2.55
CA PHE A 522 31.00 -37.06 -2.26
C PHE A 522 29.89 -37.81 -3.03
N GLY A 523 30.30 -38.70 -3.94
CA GLY A 523 29.41 -39.46 -4.83
C GLY A 523 28.99 -40.83 -4.30
N GLY A 524 29.35 -41.17 -3.06
CA GLY A 524 29.01 -42.45 -2.42
C GLY A 524 30.19 -43.41 -2.29
N TRP A 525 29.91 -44.54 -1.63
CA TRP A 525 30.86 -45.61 -1.35
C TRP A 525 30.72 -46.73 -2.38
N TYR A 526 31.83 -47.23 -2.89
CA TYR A 526 31.88 -48.26 -3.92
C TYR A 526 32.72 -49.46 -3.48
N LYS A 527 32.39 -50.65 -3.98
CA LYS A 527 33.07 -51.91 -3.65
C LYS A 527 34.40 -52.07 -4.38
N ASP A 528 34.69 -51.19 -5.34
CA ASP A 528 35.86 -51.23 -6.21
C ASP A 528 36.39 -49.83 -6.53
N GLU A 529 37.69 -49.75 -6.81
CA GLU A 529 38.41 -48.52 -7.19
C GLU A 529 37.97 -47.95 -8.55
N GLY A 530 37.33 -48.76 -9.41
CA GLY A 530 36.78 -48.32 -10.69
C GLY A 530 35.42 -47.62 -10.56
N PHE A 531 34.85 -47.55 -9.34
CA PHE A 531 33.54 -46.98 -9.04
C PHE A 531 32.40 -47.59 -9.85
N THR A 532 32.48 -48.89 -10.14
CA THR A 532 31.49 -49.62 -10.96
C THR A 532 30.38 -50.25 -10.13
N ASN A 533 30.67 -50.69 -8.89
CA ASN A 533 29.72 -51.35 -8.01
C ASN A 533 29.48 -50.49 -6.76
N VAL A 534 28.29 -49.88 -6.65
CA VAL A 534 27.92 -49.08 -5.48
C VAL A 534 27.66 -49.96 -4.26
N TRP A 535 28.09 -49.53 -3.07
CA TRP A 535 27.70 -50.13 -1.80
C TRP A 535 26.43 -49.48 -1.28
N ASN A 536 25.39 -50.27 -1.10
CA ASN A 536 24.10 -49.83 -0.58
C ASN A 536 23.94 -50.26 0.89
N PHE A 537 24.10 -49.32 1.83
CA PHE A 537 24.00 -49.58 3.27
C PHE A 537 22.65 -50.15 3.75
N ALA A 538 21.59 -50.06 2.93
CA ALA A 538 20.29 -50.62 3.26
C ALA A 538 20.12 -52.09 2.84
N THR A 539 20.90 -52.57 1.87
CA THR A 539 20.70 -53.90 1.26
C THR A 539 21.95 -54.76 1.21
N ASP A 540 23.12 -54.15 1.07
CA ASP A 540 24.39 -54.87 1.04
C ASP A 540 24.79 -55.26 2.45
N LYS A 541 24.99 -56.56 2.61
CA LYS A 541 25.36 -57.17 3.88
C LYS A 541 26.84 -57.49 3.90
N VAL A 542 27.44 -57.34 5.08
CA VAL A 542 28.81 -57.71 5.31
C VAL A 542 28.85 -59.22 5.56
N THR A 543 29.43 -59.96 4.62
CA THR A 543 29.65 -61.42 4.73
C THR A 543 31.14 -61.77 4.76
N THR A 544 32.01 -60.78 4.52
CA THR A 544 33.47 -60.89 4.58
C THR A 544 34.08 -59.52 4.92
N ALA A 545 35.37 -59.49 5.23
CA ALA A 545 36.11 -58.23 5.33
C ALA A 545 36.03 -57.46 3.99
N THR A 546 35.63 -56.19 4.05
CA THR A 546 35.29 -55.38 2.86
C THR A 546 35.99 -54.01 2.91
N ILE A 547 36.49 -53.53 1.76
CA ILE A 547 36.99 -52.15 1.62
C ILE A 547 36.01 -51.37 0.74
N LEU A 548 35.62 -50.18 1.19
CA LEU A 548 34.74 -49.27 0.45
C LEU A 548 35.51 -48.03 0.02
N TYR A 549 35.40 -47.68 -1.26
CA TYR A 549 36.13 -46.60 -1.91
C TYR A 549 35.23 -45.39 -2.15
N ALA A 550 35.68 -44.21 -1.73
CA ALA A 550 34.95 -42.96 -1.92
C ALA A 550 35.04 -42.47 -3.37
N LYS A 551 33.90 -42.23 -4.01
CA LYS A 551 33.87 -41.55 -5.32
C LYS A 551 33.78 -40.05 -5.13
N TRP A 552 34.61 -39.30 -5.84
CA TRP A 552 34.62 -37.84 -5.83
C TRP A 552 34.22 -37.28 -7.19
N THR A 553 33.44 -36.19 -7.20
CA THR A 553 33.11 -35.43 -8.41
C THR A 553 33.46 -33.97 -8.16
N GLU A 554 34.23 -33.33 -9.05
CA GLU A 554 34.57 -31.92 -8.91
C GLU A 554 33.32 -31.05 -8.87
N ILE A 555 33.31 -30.03 -8.00
CA ILE A 555 32.19 -29.11 -7.87
C ILE A 555 32.24 -28.11 -9.05
N PRO A 556 31.18 -28.02 -9.88
CA PRO A 556 31.10 -27.02 -10.93
C PRO A 556 31.11 -25.60 -10.36
N LYS A 557 31.79 -24.69 -11.06
CA LYS A 557 31.84 -23.28 -10.63
C LYS A 557 31.87 -22.33 -11.81
N VAL A 558 31.22 -21.19 -11.62
CA VAL A 558 31.40 -20.01 -12.48
C VAL A 558 32.44 -19.12 -11.84
N THR A 559 33.35 -18.61 -12.65
CA THR A 559 34.34 -17.62 -12.21
C THR A 559 34.29 -16.38 -13.09
N TYR A 560 34.54 -15.22 -12.50
CA TYR A 560 34.37 -13.94 -13.17
C TYR A 560 35.26 -12.86 -12.56
N GLN A 561 35.58 -11.87 -13.38
CA GLN A 561 36.30 -10.67 -12.96
C GLN A 561 35.73 -9.45 -13.66
N SER A 562 35.77 -8.32 -12.97
CA SER A 562 35.32 -7.02 -13.50
C SER A 562 36.49 -6.06 -13.66
N HIS A 563 36.43 -5.24 -14.71
CA HIS A 563 37.29 -4.07 -14.89
C HIS A 563 36.62 -2.85 -14.29
N ILE A 564 37.24 -2.26 -13.27
CA ILE A 564 36.71 -1.11 -12.52
C ILE A 564 37.41 0.17 -12.98
N GLN A 565 36.63 1.24 -13.13
CA GLN A 565 37.15 2.58 -13.39
C GLN A 565 38.33 2.92 -12.47
N SER A 566 39.42 3.38 -13.07
CA SER A 566 40.62 3.88 -12.36
C SER A 566 41.34 2.85 -11.46
N VAL A 567 40.89 1.59 -11.45
CA VAL A 567 41.51 0.48 -10.70
C VAL A 567 42.06 -0.57 -11.66
N GLY A 568 41.33 -0.88 -12.73
CA GLY A 568 41.71 -1.93 -13.69
C GLY A 568 41.02 -3.26 -13.42
N TRP A 569 41.59 -4.35 -13.94
CA TRP A 569 41.08 -5.71 -13.73
C TRP A 569 41.29 -6.16 -12.28
N GLN A 570 40.23 -6.68 -11.67
CA GLN A 570 40.30 -7.37 -10.39
C GLN A 570 40.72 -8.84 -10.54
N ASN A 571 40.97 -9.50 -9.40
CA ASN A 571 41.14 -10.96 -9.34
C ASN A 571 39.88 -11.70 -9.85
N TRP A 572 40.05 -12.97 -10.18
CA TRP A 572 38.94 -13.87 -10.45
C TRP A 572 38.21 -14.22 -9.16
N PHE A 573 36.91 -13.97 -9.14
CA PHE A 573 35.96 -14.38 -8.12
C PHE A 573 35.20 -15.62 -8.58
N SER A 574 34.59 -16.34 -7.64
CA SER A 574 33.86 -17.58 -7.85
C SER A 574 32.44 -17.53 -7.26
N ASN A 575 31.64 -18.58 -7.51
CA ASN A 575 30.24 -18.75 -7.07
C ASN A 575 29.82 -17.89 -5.85
N GLY A 576 29.03 -16.86 -6.09
CA GLY A 576 28.42 -16.03 -5.06
C GLY A 576 29.34 -14.99 -4.41
N GLU A 577 30.61 -14.88 -4.80
CA GLU A 577 31.46 -13.77 -4.35
C GLU A 577 31.04 -12.44 -5.03
N ILE A 578 31.53 -11.29 -4.55
CA ILE A 578 31.18 -9.99 -5.14
C ILE A 578 32.37 -9.49 -5.96
N SER A 579 32.14 -9.23 -7.25
CA SER A 579 33.09 -8.57 -8.15
C SER A 579 32.64 -7.13 -8.40
N GLY A 580 33.50 -6.14 -8.17
CA GLY A 580 33.13 -4.72 -8.17
C GLY A 580 33.28 -4.03 -6.81
N THR A 581 32.66 -2.85 -6.67
CA THR A 581 32.53 -2.10 -5.40
C THR A 581 31.07 -1.79 -5.13
N SER A 582 30.59 -1.90 -3.90
CA SER A 582 29.26 -1.41 -3.50
C SER A 582 29.41 -0.15 -2.66
N GLY A 583 28.72 0.93 -3.02
CA GLY A 583 28.69 2.18 -2.24
C GLY A 583 29.93 3.08 -2.35
N GLN A 584 30.94 2.70 -3.15
CA GLN A 584 32.18 3.48 -3.34
C GLN A 584 32.17 4.33 -4.64
N SER A 585 31.07 4.31 -5.39
CA SER A 585 30.87 5.07 -6.63
C SER A 585 31.76 4.72 -7.83
N PHE A 586 32.56 3.65 -7.78
CA PHE A 586 33.30 3.19 -8.96
C PHE A 586 32.40 2.38 -9.90
N ARG A 587 32.47 2.66 -11.21
CA ARG A 587 31.71 1.94 -12.25
C ARG A 587 32.44 0.68 -12.72
N LEU A 588 31.68 -0.33 -13.09
CA LEU A 588 32.15 -1.42 -13.95
C LEU A 588 32.23 -0.93 -15.41
N GLU A 589 33.29 -1.31 -16.12
CA GLU A 589 33.51 -0.92 -17.53
C GLU A 589 33.56 -2.13 -18.48
N ALA A 590 34.04 -3.27 -18.00
CA ALA A 590 34.09 -4.53 -18.72
C ALA A 590 34.13 -5.73 -17.77
N MET A 591 33.92 -6.93 -18.31
CA MET A 591 34.01 -8.17 -17.54
C MET A 591 34.34 -9.39 -18.39
N LYS A 592 34.83 -10.43 -17.71
CA LYS A 592 35.05 -11.78 -18.24
C LYS A 592 34.42 -12.80 -17.28
N ILE A 593 33.76 -13.81 -17.84
CA ILE A 593 33.07 -14.88 -17.12
C ILE A 593 33.41 -16.21 -17.80
N LYS A 594 33.75 -17.24 -17.03
CA LYS A 594 34.03 -18.59 -17.54
C LYS A 594 33.40 -19.66 -16.64
N LEU A 595 33.07 -20.79 -17.25
CA LEU A 595 32.53 -21.95 -16.57
C LEU A 595 33.64 -23.01 -16.39
N GLU A 596 33.74 -23.60 -15.20
CA GLU A 596 34.77 -24.59 -14.87
C GLU A 596 34.15 -25.84 -14.25
N ASN A 597 34.81 -26.98 -14.47
CA ASN A 597 34.48 -28.30 -13.88
C ASN A 597 33.09 -28.84 -14.25
N VAL A 598 32.54 -28.46 -15.40
CA VAL A 598 31.30 -29.01 -15.97
C VAL A 598 31.33 -28.96 -17.49
N ASP A 599 30.77 -29.97 -18.14
CA ASP A 599 30.63 -30.01 -19.60
C ASP A 599 29.57 -29.01 -20.08
N GLY A 600 29.87 -28.24 -21.13
CA GLY A 600 29.08 -27.10 -21.59
C GLY A 600 29.88 -25.79 -21.60
N GLY A 601 29.18 -24.64 -21.63
CA GLY A 601 29.81 -23.33 -21.63
C GLY A 601 28.91 -22.23 -21.10
N ILE A 602 29.38 -21.00 -21.13
CA ILE A 602 28.68 -19.79 -20.71
C ILE A 602 28.72 -18.74 -21.82
N GLU A 603 27.61 -18.05 -22.03
CA GLU A 603 27.54 -16.87 -22.89
C GLU A 603 26.99 -15.68 -22.12
N TYR A 604 27.48 -14.49 -22.41
CA TYR A 604 27.05 -13.27 -21.74
C TYR A 604 27.23 -12.06 -22.63
N ARG A 605 26.46 -11.01 -22.32
CA ARG A 605 26.59 -9.69 -22.95
C ARG A 605 26.28 -8.61 -21.94
N THR A 606 26.80 -7.42 -22.21
CA THR A 606 26.60 -6.24 -21.37
C THR A 606 25.90 -5.12 -22.16
N HIS A 607 25.09 -4.32 -21.45
CA HIS A 607 24.55 -3.07 -21.95
C HIS A 607 25.49 -1.95 -21.53
N VAL A 608 26.07 -1.25 -22.50
CA VAL A 608 27.10 -0.23 -22.28
C VAL A 608 26.56 1.15 -22.60
N GLN A 609 26.92 2.14 -21.77
CA GLN A 609 26.60 3.54 -22.00
C GLN A 609 26.88 3.96 -23.45
N ASN A 610 25.91 4.62 -24.08
CA ASN A 610 25.97 5.14 -25.45
C ASN A 610 26.16 4.09 -26.57
N ILE A 611 26.21 2.80 -26.24
CA ILE A 611 26.34 1.69 -27.21
C ILE A 611 25.08 0.83 -27.19
N GLY A 612 24.51 0.59 -26.01
CA GLY A 612 23.40 -0.33 -25.82
C GLY A 612 23.89 -1.76 -25.56
N TRP A 613 23.04 -2.75 -25.84
CA TRP A 613 23.39 -4.17 -25.73
C TRP A 613 24.48 -4.56 -26.74
N MET A 614 25.59 -5.10 -26.24
CA MET A 614 26.64 -5.68 -27.05
C MET A 614 26.28 -7.10 -27.53
N ASN A 615 27.08 -7.64 -28.45
CA ASN A 615 26.98 -9.04 -28.87
C ASN A 615 27.29 -9.99 -27.70
N TRP A 616 26.69 -11.17 -27.75
CA TRP A 616 27.03 -12.29 -26.87
C TRP A 616 28.48 -12.73 -27.10
N VAL A 617 29.22 -12.92 -26.00
CA VAL A 617 30.57 -13.46 -25.97
C VAL A 617 30.60 -14.72 -25.13
N LYS A 618 31.62 -15.56 -25.30
CA LYS A 618 31.73 -16.89 -24.69
C LYS A 618 32.74 -16.93 -23.53
N ASP A 619 32.95 -18.11 -22.96
CA ASP A 619 33.90 -18.39 -21.87
C ASP A 619 35.20 -17.58 -21.95
N GLY A 620 35.39 -16.69 -20.97
CA GLY A 620 36.58 -15.88 -20.77
C GLY A 620 36.77 -14.71 -21.74
N GLU A 621 35.91 -14.54 -22.74
CA GLU A 621 35.97 -13.43 -23.69
C GLU A 621 35.55 -12.09 -23.07
N LEU A 622 35.96 -10.95 -23.64
CA LEU A 622 35.65 -9.65 -23.04
C LEU A 622 34.24 -9.17 -23.44
N SER A 623 33.41 -8.80 -22.46
CA SER A 623 32.18 -8.01 -22.68
C SER A 623 32.27 -6.65 -21.99
N GLY A 624 31.94 -5.57 -22.69
CA GLY A 624 32.10 -4.19 -22.23
C GLY A 624 33.17 -3.43 -23.02
N THR A 625 33.75 -2.38 -22.42
CA THR A 625 34.83 -1.61 -23.06
C THR A 625 36.02 -1.41 -22.13
N GLU A 626 37.21 -1.62 -22.66
CA GLU A 626 38.48 -1.34 -21.98
C GLU A 626 39.06 -0.02 -22.49
N GLY A 627 39.51 0.85 -21.57
CA GLY A 627 40.18 2.12 -21.91
C GLY A 627 39.31 3.23 -22.50
N LYS A 628 38.00 3.00 -22.71
CA LYS A 628 37.06 3.98 -23.29
C LYS A 628 36.20 4.72 -22.26
N SER A 629 36.32 4.38 -20.98
CA SER A 629 35.58 5.01 -19.87
C SER A 629 34.04 4.89 -19.92
N TYR A 630 33.48 3.96 -20.71
CA TYR A 630 32.03 3.71 -20.70
C TYR A 630 31.64 2.76 -19.58
N ARG A 631 30.58 3.11 -18.85
CA ARG A 631 29.99 2.26 -17.80
C ARG A 631 29.17 1.11 -18.41
N LEU A 632 29.15 -0.01 -17.70
CA LEU A 632 28.08 -1.01 -17.83
C LEU A 632 26.82 -0.50 -17.13
N GLU A 633 25.65 -0.75 -17.72
CA GLU A 633 24.34 -0.37 -17.17
C GLU A 633 23.44 -1.59 -16.91
N ALA A 634 23.64 -2.68 -17.68
CA ALA A 634 22.97 -3.96 -17.49
C ALA A 634 23.82 -5.13 -18.03
N ILE A 635 23.40 -6.36 -17.74
CA ILE A 635 24.04 -7.60 -18.18
C ILE A 635 23.02 -8.70 -18.39
N ALA A 636 23.29 -9.63 -19.31
CA ALA A 636 22.59 -10.91 -19.44
C ALA A 636 23.61 -12.04 -19.54
N ILE A 637 23.36 -13.16 -18.85
CA ILE A 637 24.25 -14.33 -18.75
C ILE A 637 23.42 -15.60 -18.92
N SER A 638 23.84 -16.51 -19.79
CA SER A 638 23.19 -17.80 -20.03
C SER A 638 24.20 -18.95 -20.07
N LEU A 639 23.77 -20.14 -19.69
CA LEU A 639 24.55 -21.37 -19.88
C LEU A 639 24.25 -21.96 -21.26
N THR A 640 25.23 -22.65 -21.82
CA THR A 640 25.14 -23.36 -23.10
C THR A 640 25.63 -24.81 -22.95
N GLY A 641 25.29 -25.67 -23.92
CA GLY A 641 25.70 -27.09 -23.90
C GLY A 641 25.10 -27.89 -22.74
N ALA A 642 25.80 -28.92 -22.27
CA ALA A 642 25.31 -29.84 -21.24
C ALA A 642 25.05 -29.16 -19.87
N ALA A 643 25.80 -28.11 -19.55
CA ALA A 643 25.62 -27.31 -18.34
C ALA A 643 24.22 -26.67 -18.25
N ALA A 644 23.67 -26.20 -19.38
CA ALA A 644 22.34 -25.58 -19.42
C ALA A 644 21.20 -26.54 -19.04
N ASN A 645 21.44 -27.85 -19.19
CA ASN A 645 20.47 -28.90 -18.85
C ASN A 645 20.57 -29.32 -17.37
N THR A 646 21.71 -29.06 -16.72
CA THR A 646 22.02 -29.56 -15.37
C THR A 646 22.04 -28.47 -14.31
N TYR A 647 22.25 -27.21 -14.71
CA TYR A 647 22.32 -26.06 -13.82
C TYR A 647 21.46 -24.89 -14.33
N ASN A 648 21.11 -24.01 -13.39
CA ASN A 648 20.69 -22.64 -13.63
C ASN A 648 21.84 -21.72 -13.25
N ILE A 649 21.99 -20.63 -14.00
CA ILE A 649 22.84 -19.52 -13.61
C ILE A 649 21.97 -18.39 -13.06
N TYR A 650 22.32 -17.95 -11.86
CA TYR A 650 21.70 -16.82 -11.18
C TYR A 650 22.71 -15.71 -11.00
N TYR A 651 22.29 -14.47 -11.26
CA TYR A 651 23.14 -13.31 -11.13
C TYR A 651 22.33 -12.08 -10.76
N ARG A 652 22.94 -11.17 -10.02
CA ARG A 652 22.36 -9.85 -9.72
C ARG A 652 23.44 -8.80 -9.75
N VAL A 653 23.02 -7.56 -9.91
CA VAL A 653 23.91 -6.41 -10.00
C VAL A 653 23.54 -5.36 -8.98
N HIS A 654 24.54 -4.60 -8.56
CA HIS A 654 24.36 -3.38 -7.79
C HIS A 654 24.34 -2.20 -8.76
N ALA A 655 23.17 -1.60 -8.98
CA ALA A 655 23.00 -0.44 -9.84
C ALA A 655 23.01 0.85 -9.02
N GLN A 656 23.67 1.89 -9.54
CA GLN A 656 23.68 3.22 -8.94
C GLN A 656 22.25 3.69 -8.64
N ASN A 657 22.03 4.25 -7.45
CA ASN A 657 20.74 4.78 -6.95
C ASN A 657 19.61 3.75 -6.76
N ILE A 658 19.83 2.46 -7.08
CA ILE A 658 18.87 1.37 -6.80
C ILE A 658 19.42 0.46 -5.71
N GLY A 659 20.73 0.21 -5.72
CA GLY A 659 21.37 -0.78 -4.85
C GLY A 659 21.39 -2.16 -5.52
N TRP A 660 21.41 -3.22 -4.71
CA TRP A 660 21.30 -4.58 -5.21
C TRP A 660 19.91 -4.84 -5.78
N MET A 661 19.88 -5.20 -7.06
CA MET A 661 18.67 -5.65 -7.73
C MET A 661 18.41 -7.14 -7.43
N ASP A 662 17.20 -7.60 -7.75
CA ASP A 662 16.84 -9.01 -7.63
C ASP A 662 17.67 -9.90 -8.56
N TRP A 663 17.62 -11.21 -8.34
CA TRP A 663 18.37 -12.20 -9.10
C TRP A 663 17.72 -12.46 -10.47
N ALA A 664 18.47 -12.22 -11.54
CA ALA A 664 18.17 -12.70 -12.89
C ALA A 664 18.56 -14.17 -13.03
N LYS A 665 17.85 -14.88 -13.92
CA LYS A 665 18.06 -16.29 -14.22
C LYS A 665 18.27 -16.51 -15.72
N ASN A 666 19.22 -17.36 -16.11
CA ASN A 666 19.32 -17.97 -17.46
C ASN A 666 18.98 -17.05 -18.65
N GLY A 667 19.80 -16.04 -18.90
CA GLY A 667 19.66 -15.12 -20.03
C GLY A 667 18.74 -13.91 -19.80
N GLU A 668 18.02 -13.84 -18.67
CA GLU A 668 17.30 -12.63 -18.25
C GLU A 668 18.22 -11.42 -18.13
N SER A 669 17.69 -10.21 -18.27
CA SER A 669 18.52 -9.02 -18.04
C SER A 669 18.64 -8.77 -16.53
N ALA A 670 19.79 -8.24 -16.10
CA ALA A 670 20.02 -7.70 -14.76
C ALA A 670 20.58 -6.27 -14.87
N GLY A 671 20.04 -5.31 -14.12
CA GLY A 671 20.49 -3.91 -14.15
C GLY A 671 19.44 -2.94 -14.69
N THR A 672 19.88 -1.90 -15.39
CA THR A 672 18.97 -0.86 -15.89
C THR A 672 19.23 -0.52 -17.36
N SER A 673 18.19 -0.11 -18.07
CA SER A 673 18.33 0.58 -19.35
C SER A 673 17.56 1.91 -19.35
N GLY A 674 18.09 2.90 -20.06
CA GLY A 674 17.47 4.22 -20.20
C GLY A 674 17.57 5.15 -19.00
N TYR A 675 17.91 4.64 -17.81
CA TYR A 675 18.15 5.46 -16.60
C TYR A 675 19.53 6.10 -16.56
N GLY A 676 20.52 5.53 -17.27
CA GLY A 676 21.90 5.99 -17.22
C GLY A 676 22.65 5.58 -15.94
N TYR A 677 22.14 4.60 -15.19
CA TYR A 677 22.76 4.16 -13.95
C TYR A 677 23.89 3.17 -14.23
N ARG A 678 25.05 3.40 -13.62
CA ARG A 678 26.19 2.48 -13.70
C ARG A 678 25.95 1.23 -12.86
N LEU A 679 26.46 0.10 -13.31
CA LEU A 679 26.72 -1.04 -12.44
C LEU A 679 27.98 -0.77 -11.64
N GLU A 680 27.92 -1.07 -10.35
CA GLU A 680 29.04 -0.90 -9.41
C GLU A 680 29.60 -2.25 -8.95
N ALA A 681 28.74 -3.28 -8.83
CA ALA A 681 29.12 -4.64 -8.49
C ALA A 681 28.20 -5.68 -9.13
N ILE A 682 28.68 -6.92 -9.18
CA ILE A 682 27.93 -8.09 -9.66
C ILE A 682 28.23 -9.30 -8.77
N GLN A 683 27.22 -10.16 -8.63
CA GLN A 683 27.30 -11.45 -7.97
C GLN A 683 26.72 -12.51 -8.90
N ILE A 684 27.44 -13.61 -9.13
CA ILE A 684 27.03 -14.69 -10.05
C ILE A 684 27.21 -16.03 -9.33
N THR A 685 26.22 -16.90 -9.40
CA THR A 685 26.28 -18.25 -8.82
C THR A 685 25.61 -19.29 -9.70
N LEU A 686 26.11 -20.52 -9.62
CA LEU A 686 25.50 -21.70 -10.23
C LEU A 686 24.62 -22.41 -9.20
N VAL A 687 23.44 -22.81 -9.63
CA VAL A 687 22.49 -23.58 -8.83
C VAL A 687 22.07 -24.81 -9.63
N PRO A 688 21.92 -26.01 -9.05
CA PRO A 688 21.37 -27.17 -9.76
C PRO A 688 20.04 -26.83 -10.46
N LYS A 689 19.71 -27.52 -11.56
CA LYS A 689 18.54 -27.20 -12.39
C LYS A 689 17.22 -27.10 -11.60
N GLU A 690 17.06 -27.97 -10.61
CA GLU A 690 15.90 -28.04 -9.72
C GLU A 690 16.07 -27.26 -8.40
N GLY A 691 17.21 -26.56 -8.22
CA GLY A 691 17.50 -25.80 -7.01
C GLY A 691 16.77 -24.45 -6.97
N THR A 692 16.56 -23.94 -5.76
CA THR A 692 15.88 -22.65 -5.53
C THR A 692 16.78 -21.46 -5.83
N ALA A 693 16.18 -20.34 -6.23
CA ALA A 693 16.92 -19.09 -6.42
C ALA A 693 17.63 -18.66 -5.12
N PRO A 694 18.81 -18.01 -5.21
CA PRO A 694 19.54 -17.53 -4.02
C PRO A 694 18.85 -16.37 -3.27
N GLY A 695 17.83 -15.76 -3.88
CA GLY A 695 17.06 -14.65 -3.31
C GLY A 695 15.84 -14.32 -4.17
N GLN A 696 15.28 -13.12 -3.98
CA GLN A 696 14.15 -12.62 -4.79
C GLN A 696 14.54 -12.51 -6.27
N VAL A 697 13.58 -12.77 -7.16
CA VAL A 697 13.76 -12.77 -8.63
C VAL A 697 12.75 -11.84 -9.33
N SER A 698 12.05 -10.99 -8.57
CA SER A 698 10.90 -10.22 -9.06
C SER A 698 11.28 -9.06 -9.99
N THR A 699 12.38 -8.38 -9.71
CA THR A 699 12.78 -7.14 -10.40
C THR A 699 14.28 -7.10 -10.70
N PRO A 700 14.83 -8.08 -11.43
CA PRO A 700 16.26 -8.13 -11.71
C PRO A 700 16.70 -7.02 -12.68
N PHE A 701 15.78 -6.53 -13.51
CA PHE A 701 16.04 -5.50 -14.50
C PHE A 701 14.89 -4.51 -14.62
N VAL A 702 15.23 -3.23 -14.81
CA VAL A 702 14.26 -2.16 -15.05
C VAL A 702 14.65 -1.34 -16.28
N ASP A 703 13.72 -1.24 -17.23
CA ASP A 703 13.87 -0.40 -18.42
C ASP A 703 13.00 0.84 -18.28
N LYS A 704 13.61 2.03 -18.38
CA LYS A 704 12.90 3.31 -18.32
C LYS A 704 11.87 3.47 -19.45
N ASN A 705 12.11 2.81 -20.59
CA ASN A 705 11.32 2.99 -21.80
C ASN A 705 10.43 1.79 -22.11
N ALA A 706 10.37 0.78 -21.22
CA ALA A 706 9.47 -0.35 -21.43
C ALA A 706 8.00 0.11 -21.32
N PRO A 707 7.13 -0.28 -22.28
CA PRO A 707 5.71 0.02 -22.19
C PRO A 707 5.13 -0.64 -20.93
N HIS A 708 4.58 0.16 -20.03
CA HIS A 708 3.99 -0.34 -18.78
C HIS A 708 2.60 -0.96 -19.02
N PRO A 709 2.26 -2.05 -18.32
CA PRO A 709 0.90 -2.57 -18.27
C PRO A 709 -0.11 -1.46 -17.94
N ASN A 710 -1.15 -1.35 -18.75
CA ASN A 710 -2.16 -0.31 -18.62
C ASN A 710 -3.57 -0.86 -18.81
N VAL A 711 -4.54 -0.29 -18.10
CA VAL A 711 -5.96 -0.49 -18.39
C VAL A 711 -6.51 0.79 -19.03
N THR A 712 -7.20 0.65 -20.15
CA THR A 712 -7.90 1.77 -20.81
C THR A 712 -9.38 1.47 -20.91
N TYR A 713 -10.20 2.51 -20.75
CA TYR A 713 -11.65 2.38 -20.71
C TYR A 713 -12.36 3.65 -21.15
N GLN A 714 -13.57 3.50 -21.69
CA GLN A 714 -14.42 4.62 -22.06
C GLN A 714 -15.88 4.29 -21.73
N SER A 715 -16.65 5.33 -21.43
CA SER A 715 -18.07 5.24 -21.10
C SER A 715 -18.93 5.99 -22.13
N HIS A 716 -20.11 5.45 -22.42
CA HIS A 716 -21.16 6.14 -23.18
C HIS A 716 -22.06 6.90 -22.20
N VAL A 717 -22.06 8.22 -22.28
CA VAL A 717 -22.75 9.11 -21.33
C VAL A 717 -24.02 9.66 -21.97
N GLN A 718 -25.13 9.68 -21.24
CA GLN A 718 -26.39 10.25 -21.68
C GLN A 718 -26.20 11.65 -22.29
N ASN A 719 -26.79 11.88 -23.46
CA ASN A 719 -26.78 13.17 -24.19
C ASN A 719 -25.38 13.67 -24.60
N VAL A 720 -24.31 12.91 -24.36
CA VAL A 720 -22.95 13.24 -24.78
C VAL A 720 -22.41 12.20 -25.77
N GLY A 721 -22.74 10.93 -25.57
CA GLY A 721 -22.22 9.82 -26.36
C GLY A 721 -20.94 9.23 -25.78
N TRP A 722 -20.17 8.51 -26.60
CA TRP A 722 -18.88 7.94 -26.22
C TRP A 722 -17.88 9.02 -25.83
N GLN A 723 -17.31 8.90 -24.64
CA GLN A 723 -16.19 9.73 -24.21
C GLN A 723 -14.87 9.21 -24.80
N ASN A 724 -13.82 10.04 -24.73
CA ASN A 724 -12.46 9.58 -25.03
C ASN A 724 -12.03 8.45 -24.09
N TRP A 725 -11.12 7.61 -24.57
CA TRP A 725 -10.46 6.60 -23.74
C TRP A 725 -9.73 7.28 -22.58
N SER A 726 -10.06 6.83 -21.38
CA SER A 726 -9.38 7.12 -20.11
C SER A 726 -8.42 5.98 -19.77
N SER A 727 -7.40 6.26 -18.98
CA SER A 727 -6.38 5.27 -18.58
C SER A 727 -6.20 5.21 -17.08
N ASN A 728 -5.77 4.06 -16.55
CA ASN A 728 -5.24 3.84 -15.19
C ASN A 728 -5.50 4.97 -14.15
N GLY A 729 -6.71 5.00 -13.59
CA GLY A 729 -7.10 5.92 -12.53
C GLY A 729 -7.82 7.19 -13.01
N ASP A 730 -7.78 7.51 -14.29
CA ASP A 730 -8.52 8.64 -14.86
C ASP A 730 -10.03 8.44 -14.77
N VAL A 731 -10.79 9.51 -14.64
CA VAL A 731 -12.25 9.41 -14.57
C VAL A 731 -12.84 9.27 -15.97
N SER A 732 -13.64 8.22 -16.20
CA SER A 732 -14.50 8.10 -17.38
C SER A 732 -15.96 8.33 -16.98
N GLY A 733 -16.61 9.30 -17.62
CA GLY A 733 -17.97 9.75 -17.28
C GLY A 733 -18.02 11.18 -16.73
N THR A 734 -19.07 11.51 -15.99
CA THR A 734 -19.24 12.84 -15.38
C THR A 734 -19.61 12.71 -13.91
N SER A 735 -18.92 13.41 -13.01
CA SER A 735 -19.35 13.55 -11.61
C SER A 735 -20.03 14.90 -11.39
N GLY A 736 -21.11 14.93 -10.59
CA GLY A 736 -21.80 16.16 -10.20
C GLY A 736 -22.65 16.86 -11.26
N ARG A 737 -22.77 16.28 -12.48
CA ARG A 737 -23.58 16.82 -13.59
C ARG A 737 -24.90 16.09 -13.83
N ALA A 738 -25.17 15.03 -13.07
CA ALA A 738 -26.37 14.20 -13.15
C ALA A 738 -26.58 13.43 -14.47
N PHE A 739 -25.55 13.26 -15.32
CA PHE A 739 -25.65 12.40 -16.50
C PHE A 739 -25.36 10.93 -16.15
N ARG A 740 -26.19 10.01 -16.67
CA ARG A 740 -25.98 8.55 -16.48
C ARG A 740 -24.98 7.98 -17.47
N LEU A 741 -24.27 6.95 -17.04
CA LEU A 741 -23.61 5.99 -17.92
C LEU A 741 -24.65 5.04 -18.52
N GLU A 742 -24.51 4.70 -19.80
CA GLU A 742 -25.42 3.79 -20.52
C GLU A 742 -24.71 2.53 -21.05
N ALA A 743 -23.43 2.64 -21.38
CA ALA A 743 -22.57 1.53 -21.82
C ALA A 743 -21.09 1.84 -21.56
N MET A 744 -20.23 0.83 -21.70
CA MET A 744 -18.78 1.00 -21.59
C MET A 744 -17.97 -0.08 -22.32
N LYS A 745 -16.68 0.24 -22.54
CA LYS A 745 -15.64 -0.66 -23.06
C LYS A 745 -14.38 -0.54 -22.19
N ILE A 746 -13.73 -1.66 -21.88
CA ILE A 746 -12.49 -1.77 -21.09
C ILE A 746 -11.55 -2.72 -21.84
N LYS A 747 -10.25 -2.40 -21.92
CA LYS A 747 -9.21 -3.28 -22.46
C LYS A 747 -7.90 -3.13 -21.69
N LEU A 748 -7.09 -4.19 -21.68
CA LEU A 748 -5.71 -4.15 -21.19
C LEU A 748 -4.73 -3.91 -22.34
N GLU A 749 -3.64 -3.25 -22.02
CA GLU A 749 -2.54 -2.98 -22.95
C GLU A 749 -1.21 -3.34 -22.28
N ASN A 750 -0.25 -3.79 -23.09
CA ASN A 750 1.13 -4.06 -22.67
C ASN A 750 1.28 -5.13 -21.56
N ILE A 751 0.36 -6.09 -21.50
CA ILE A 751 0.43 -7.23 -20.58
C ILE A 751 -0.27 -8.44 -21.19
N ASP A 752 0.32 -9.63 -21.01
CA ASP A 752 -0.30 -10.89 -21.41
C ASP A 752 -1.46 -11.24 -20.48
N GLY A 753 -2.62 -11.56 -21.05
CA GLY A 753 -3.87 -11.73 -20.32
C GLY A 753 -4.96 -10.82 -20.90
N GLY A 754 -6.04 -10.62 -20.14
CA GLY A 754 -7.16 -9.78 -20.56
C GLY A 754 -8.03 -9.34 -19.39
N VAL A 755 -9.03 -8.53 -19.67
CA VAL A 755 -10.07 -8.09 -18.74
C VAL A 755 -11.43 -8.64 -19.18
N GLU A 756 -12.15 -9.20 -18.21
CA GLU A 756 -13.57 -9.53 -18.35
C GLU A 756 -14.38 -8.59 -17.48
N TYR A 757 -15.52 -8.13 -17.99
CA TYR A 757 -16.41 -7.23 -17.26
C TYR A 757 -17.86 -7.41 -17.67
N ARG A 758 -18.76 -7.01 -16.78
CA ARG A 758 -20.20 -6.95 -17.04
C ARG A 758 -20.84 -5.81 -16.26
N THR A 759 -21.96 -5.32 -16.76
CA THR A 759 -22.72 -4.22 -16.15
C THR A 759 -24.12 -4.67 -15.74
N HIS A 760 -24.64 -4.07 -14.67
CA HIS A 760 -26.03 -4.19 -14.25
C HIS A 760 -26.82 -3.02 -14.86
N VAL A 761 -27.78 -3.32 -15.73
CA VAL A 761 -28.52 -2.32 -16.50
C VAL A 761 -29.96 -2.22 -16.02
N GLN A 762 -30.48 -1.00 -15.94
CA GLN A 762 -31.87 -0.73 -15.61
C GLN A 762 -32.83 -1.62 -16.43
N ASN A 763 -33.79 -2.24 -15.75
CA ASN A 763 -34.83 -3.13 -16.31
C ASN A 763 -34.30 -4.40 -17.02
N ILE A 764 -32.99 -4.66 -17.02
CA ILE A 764 -32.37 -5.84 -17.63
C ILE A 764 -31.67 -6.68 -16.55
N GLY A 765 -31.03 -6.04 -15.58
CA GLY A 765 -30.19 -6.69 -14.58
C GLY A 765 -28.76 -6.90 -15.08
N TRP A 766 -28.05 -7.88 -14.50
CA TRP A 766 -26.69 -8.22 -14.89
C TRP A 766 -26.63 -8.77 -16.32
N MET A 767 -25.81 -8.15 -17.17
CA MET A 767 -25.52 -8.64 -18.51
C MET A 767 -24.47 -9.77 -18.49
N ASN A 768 -24.29 -10.42 -19.64
CA ASN A 768 -23.20 -11.39 -19.83
C ASN A 768 -21.83 -10.72 -19.70
N TRP A 769 -20.84 -11.50 -19.26
CA TRP A 769 -19.44 -11.10 -19.30
C TRP A 769 -18.99 -10.88 -20.73
N VAL A 770 -18.27 -9.78 -20.96
CA VAL A 770 -17.63 -9.43 -22.22
C VAL A 770 -16.13 -9.25 -22.02
N LYS A 771 -15.36 -9.31 -23.09
CA LYS A 771 -13.88 -9.27 -23.05
C LYS A 771 -13.33 -7.93 -23.53
N ASP A 772 -12.00 -7.80 -23.57
CA ASP A 772 -11.26 -6.62 -24.04
C ASP A 772 -11.93 -5.91 -25.22
N GLY A 773 -12.33 -4.66 -24.97
CA GLY A 773 -12.89 -3.74 -25.96
C GLY A 773 -14.33 -4.00 -26.41
N GLU A 774 -14.96 -5.10 -25.96
CA GLU A 774 -16.35 -5.42 -26.28
C GLU A 774 -17.35 -4.53 -25.52
N LEU A 775 -18.58 -4.38 -26.01
CA LEU A 775 -19.55 -3.48 -25.38
C LEU A 775 -20.27 -4.17 -24.21
N SER A 776 -20.28 -3.54 -23.03
CA SER A 776 -21.20 -3.89 -21.93
C SER A 776 -22.15 -2.72 -21.64
N GLY A 777 -23.46 -2.98 -21.58
CA GLY A 777 -24.51 -1.97 -21.42
C GLY A 777 -25.43 -1.86 -22.63
N THR A 778 -26.08 -0.71 -22.82
CA THR A 778 -26.95 -0.46 -23.98
C THR A 778 -26.66 0.87 -24.65
N GLU A 779 -26.68 0.88 -25.97
CA GLU A 779 -26.55 2.09 -26.79
C GLU A 779 -27.92 2.45 -27.39
N GLY A 780 -28.28 3.74 -27.35
CA GLY A 780 -29.51 4.26 -27.97
C GLY A 780 -30.84 3.87 -27.30
N LYS A 781 -30.82 3.08 -26.21
CA LYS A 781 -32.02 2.63 -25.47
C LYS A 781 -32.34 3.46 -24.21
N ALA A 782 -31.47 4.41 -23.86
CA ALA A 782 -31.62 5.29 -22.70
C ALA A 782 -31.67 4.58 -21.33
N TYR A 783 -31.17 3.34 -21.21
CA TYR A 783 -31.05 2.65 -19.93
C TYR A 783 -29.75 3.00 -19.21
N ARG A 784 -29.84 3.26 -17.91
CA ARG A 784 -28.68 3.54 -17.04
C ARG A 784 -27.96 2.26 -16.64
N LEU A 785 -26.65 2.36 -16.45
CA LEU A 785 -25.88 1.43 -15.64
C LEU A 785 -26.14 1.71 -14.16
N GLU A 786 -26.21 0.66 -13.34
CA GLU A 786 -26.44 0.73 -11.89
C GLU A 786 -25.29 0.10 -11.09
N ALA A 787 -24.62 -0.91 -11.65
CA ALA A 787 -23.45 -1.56 -11.06
C ALA A 787 -22.54 -2.19 -12.15
N ILE A 788 -21.34 -2.63 -11.75
CA ILE A 788 -20.34 -3.25 -12.62
C ILE A 788 -19.49 -4.28 -11.86
N ASP A 789 -19.10 -5.35 -12.55
CA ASP A 789 -18.04 -6.28 -12.11
C ASP A 789 -16.89 -6.24 -13.16
N ILE A 790 -15.63 -6.23 -12.72
CA ILE A 790 -14.44 -6.25 -13.59
C ILE A 790 -13.39 -7.19 -13.01
N ARG A 791 -12.85 -8.12 -13.79
CA ARG A 791 -11.79 -9.03 -13.35
C ARG A 791 -10.71 -9.21 -14.41
N LEU A 792 -9.49 -9.49 -13.96
CA LEU A 792 -8.38 -9.87 -14.83
C LEU A 792 -8.48 -11.36 -15.19
N THR A 793 -7.89 -11.72 -16.33
CA THR A 793 -7.76 -13.09 -16.83
C THR A 793 -6.35 -13.32 -17.39
N GLY A 794 -5.92 -14.58 -17.46
CA GLY A 794 -4.58 -14.93 -17.93
C GLY A 794 -3.47 -14.40 -17.00
N ALA A 795 -2.26 -14.21 -17.55
CA ALA A 795 -1.07 -13.85 -16.76
C ALA A 795 -1.21 -12.49 -16.03
N ALA A 796 -2.03 -11.58 -16.56
CA ALA A 796 -2.38 -10.33 -15.90
C ALA A 796 -3.02 -10.55 -14.52
N ALA A 797 -3.84 -11.59 -14.34
CA ALA A 797 -4.49 -11.89 -13.07
C ALA A 797 -3.53 -12.38 -11.99
N ASP A 798 -2.41 -12.99 -12.40
CA ASP A 798 -1.37 -13.48 -11.49
C ASP A 798 -0.44 -12.34 -11.04
N MET A 799 -0.20 -11.37 -11.91
CA MET A 799 0.75 -10.28 -11.69
C MET A 799 0.13 -8.98 -11.16
N TYR A 800 -1.18 -8.78 -11.35
CA TYR A 800 -1.87 -7.54 -10.98
C TYR A 800 -3.21 -7.81 -10.28
N ASP A 801 -3.65 -6.80 -9.54
CA ASP A 801 -5.00 -6.64 -9.02
C ASP A 801 -5.67 -5.46 -9.75
N MET A 802 -6.92 -5.67 -10.18
CA MET A 802 -7.77 -4.65 -10.75
C MET A 802 -8.60 -4.03 -9.63
N TYR A 803 -8.41 -2.74 -9.39
CA TYR A 803 -9.23 -1.94 -8.51
C TYR A 803 -10.11 -1.01 -9.33
N TYR A 804 -11.39 -0.92 -8.98
CA TYR A 804 -12.32 0.01 -9.64
C TYR A 804 -13.36 0.53 -8.69
N ARG A 805 -13.81 1.76 -8.92
CA ARG A 805 -14.91 2.36 -8.17
C ARG A 805 -15.80 3.16 -9.09
N VAL A 806 -17.04 3.35 -8.66
CA VAL A 806 -18.05 4.08 -9.43
C VAL A 806 -18.61 5.24 -8.63
N HIS A 807 -19.03 6.28 -9.33
CA HIS A 807 -19.81 7.37 -8.76
C HIS A 807 -21.28 7.08 -8.98
N ALA A 808 -22.01 6.72 -7.93
CA ALA A 808 -23.43 6.40 -7.99
C ALA A 808 -24.28 7.60 -7.55
N GLN A 809 -25.41 7.81 -8.23
CA GLN A 809 -26.39 8.83 -7.86
C GLN A 809 -26.76 8.74 -6.38
N ASN A 810 -26.79 9.88 -5.68
CA ASN A 810 -27.13 10.02 -4.26
C ASN A 810 -26.19 9.30 -3.27
N ILE A 811 -25.14 8.63 -3.75
CA ILE A 811 -24.10 8.02 -2.89
C ILE A 811 -22.76 8.75 -3.09
N GLY A 812 -22.47 9.18 -4.32
CA GLY A 812 -21.18 9.73 -4.69
C GLY A 812 -20.20 8.64 -5.10
N TRP A 813 -18.89 8.91 -4.97
CA TRP A 813 -17.86 7.90 -5.18
C TRP A 813 -17.96 6.82 -4.11
N MET A 814 -18.19 5.59 -4.57
CA MET A 814 -18.17 4.40 -3.73
C MET A 814 -16.72 3.95 -3.49
N ASP A 815 -16.55 3.06 -2.51
CA ASP A 815 -15.26 2.44 -2.24
C ASP A 815 -14.78 1.60 -3.45
N TRP A 816 -13.49 1.29 -3.47
CA TRP A 816 -12.85 0.49 -4.50
C TRP A 816 -13.23 -0.99 -4.37
N ALA A 817 -13.89 -1.53 -5.39
CA ALA A 817 -14.02 -2.96 -5.61
C ALA A 817 -12.71 -3.54 -6.14
N LYS A 818 -12.44 -4.79 -5.82
CA LYS A 818 -11.26 -5.53 -6.26
C LYS A 818 -11.66 -6.78 -7.05
N ASN A 819 -11.00 -7.05 -8.18
CA ASN A 819 -10.99 -8.35 -8.88
C ASN A 819 -12.34 -9.11 -8.93
N GLY A 820 -13.33 -8.54 -9.60
CA GLY A 820 -14.64 -9.18 -9.82
C GLY A 820 -15.66 -8.92 -8.73
N GLU A 821 -15.30 -8.22 -7.65
CA GLU A 821 -16.26 -7.67 -6.69
C GLU A 821 -17.21 -6.67 -7.35
N SER A 822 -18.48 -6.63 -6.95
CA SER A 822 -19.38 -5.64 -7.54
C SER A 822 -19.01 -4.22 -7.09
N ALA A 823 -19.20 -3.25 -7.98
CA ALA A 823 -19.16 -1.84 -7.67
C ALA A 823 -20.47 -1.16 -8.11
N GLY A 824 -21.09 -0.35 -7.25
CA GLY A 824 -22.34 0.36 -7.56
C GLY A 824 -23.52 -0.08 -6.71
N THR A 825 -24.71 -0.09 -7.30
CA THR A 825 -25.95 -0.39 -6.58
C THR A 825 -26.82 -1.40 -7.31
N SER A 826 -27.57 -2.21 -6.56
CA SER A 826 -28.66 -3.02 -7.11
C SER A 826 -29.94 -2.83 -6.28
N GLY A 827 -31.09 -2.76 -6.96
CA GLY A 827 -32.41 -2.59 -6.32
C GLY A 827 -32.77 -1.16 -5.91
N TYR A 828 -31.82 -0.22 -5.87
CA TYR A 828 -32.06 1.19 -5.54
C TYR A 828 -32.49 2.04 -6.73
N GLY A 829 -32.17 1.62 -7.95
CA GLY A 829 -32.44 2.40 -9.16
C GLY A 829 -31.50 3.60 -9.36
N TYR A 830 -30.34 3.63 -8.69
CA TYR A 830 -29.37 4.72 -8.81
C TYR A 830 -28.50 4.53 -10.06
N ARG A 831 -28.39 5.59 -10.87
CA ARG A 831 -27.49 5.60 -12.03
C ARG A 831 -26.03 5.70 -11.59
N LEU A 832 -25.15 5.02 -12.31
CA LEU A 832 -23.74 5.36 -12.34
C LEU A 832 -23.53 6.60 -13.20
N GLU A 833 -22.66 7.50 -12.74
CA GLU A 833 -22.36 8.76 -13.43
C GLU A 833 -20.91 8.80 -13.92
N ALA A 834 -20.00 8.14 -13.20
CA ALA A 834 -18.59 8.02 -13.57
C ALA A 834 -17.94 6.73 -13.02
N ILE A 835 -16.78 6.35 -13.55
CA ILE A 835 -15.97 5.21 -13.11
C ILE A 835 -14.48 5.55 -13.13
N GLN A 836 -13.72 4.95 -12.20
CA GLN A 836 -12.26 4.88 -12.22
C GLN A 836 -11.83 3.43 -12.15
N ILE A 837 -10.80 3.05 -12.92
CA ILE A 837 -10.24 1.70 -12.97
C ILE A 837 -8.71 1.82 -12.93
N MET A 838 -8.07 1.04 -12.06
CA MET A 838 -6.63 1.02 -11.85
C MET A 838 -6.10 -0.41 -11.84
N LEU A 839 -5.02 -0.61 -12.58
CA LEU A 839 -4.21 -1.80 -12.53
C LEU A 839 -3.06 -1.59 -11.53
N ILE A 840 -3.02 -2.41 -10.48
CA ILE A 840 -2.02 -2.31 -9.40
C ILE A 840 -1.27 -3.65 -9.29
N PRO A 841 0.05 -3.68 -9.04
CA PRO A 841 0.76 -4.94 -8.84
C PRO A 841 0.08 -5.85 -7.82
N LYS A 842 0.15 -7.17 -8.02
CA LYS A 842 -0.53 -8.16 -7.18
C LYS A 842 -0.19 -7.96 -5.71
N GLY A 843 -1.21 -7.89 -4.85
CA GLY A 843 -1.02 -7.68 -3.42
C GLY A 843 -0.65 -6.25 -3.03
N GLY A 844 -0.57 -5.32 -4.00
CA GLY A 844 -0.41 -3.90 -3.75
C GLY A 844 -1.62 -3.29 -3.03
N ALA A 845 -1.37 -2.18 -2.34
CA ALA A 845 -2.41 -1.47 -1.59
C ALA A 845 -3.50 -0.94 -2.54
N ALA A 846 -4.76 -1.07 -2.11
CA ALA A 846 -5.88 -0.45 -2.81
C ALA A 846 -5.69 1.08 -2.89
N PRO A 847 -6.16 1.76 -3.95
CA PRO A 847 -6.03 3.21 -4.07
C PRO A 847 -6.85 3.99 -3.02
N GLY A 848 -7.73 3.32 -2.30
CA GLY A 848 -8.59 3.88 -1.26
C GLY A 848 -9.34 2.78 -0.50
N PRO A 849 -10.36 3.15 0.30
CA PRO A 849 -11.18 2.19 1.03
C PRO A 849 -11.87 1.19 0.08
N THR A 850 -12.13 -0.04 0.55
CA THR A 850 -12.70 -1.14 -0.26
C THR A 850 -13.98 -1.75 0.32
N THR A 851 -14.54 -1.14 1.36
CA THR A 851 -15.57 -1.78 2.21
C THR A 851 -17.01 -1.57 1.75
N LYS A 852 -17.29 -0.44 1.10
CA LYS A 852 -18.63 -0.04 0.61
C LYS A 852 -18.65 0.13 -0.90
N CYS A 853 -18.02 -0.81 -1.60
CA CYS A 853 -17.90 -0.76 -3.05
C CYS A 853 -19.24 -1.05 -3.74
N PHE A 854 -20.11 -1.86 -3.11
CA PHE A 854 -21.43 -2.21 -3.60
C PHE A 854 -22.50 -2.19 -2.51
N VAL A 855 -23.71 -1.75 -2.86
CA VAL A 855 -24.88 -1.79 -1.97
C VAL A 855 -26.10 -2.37 -2.67
N GLN A 856 -26.80 -3.27 -1.97
CA GLN A 856 -28.01 -3.94 -2.45
C GLN A 856 -29.20 -3.60 -1.54
N LYS A 857 -30.37 -3.40 -2.15
CA LYS A 857 -31.62 -3.10 -1.45
C LYS A 857 -32.37 -4.37 -1.04
#